data_AF-A0A497JHW5-F1
#
_entry.id   AF-A0A497JHW5-F1
#
_cell.length_a   1.000
_cell.length_b   1.000
_cell.length_c   1.000
_cell.angle_alpha   90.00
_cell.angle_beta   90.00
_cell.angle_gamma   90.00
#
_symmetry.space_group_name_H-M   'P 1'
#
loop_
_entity.id
_entity.type
_entity.pdbx_description
1 polymer ?
#
loop_
_entity_poly.entity_id
_entity_poly.type
_entity_poly.pdbx_seq_one_letter_code
_entity_poly.pdbx_strand_id
1 'polypeptide(L)'
;MCGIVAVFNDNQAEEIANEGLKKIRHRGRDAKRIISGKKFAVGHCLHWITGSKIVQPLQGNGIFAADCEIYNWKELCKKFGIQAENDAELLFRLLENAKSWKERIKILDIVDGVYAFVYALNGKVLIARDIVGVKPLVFIKTGTKFAVASEKKALKELEAKWNSCLEHLHPRHIIIFDIKSGKIKDIRRKFIEINEVNKDLKKIVNELDKKISNAVLKRIPEQKLALLFSGGLDSSLLAHYTLNVNAKVEAFVAGIRKEGWKPAVDIEKAEKIAAELGIKLNKVEIDIEKAENEMVKVAKAIESPNVMKNSVALAVHLCAKRAYEKGFKVIFSGSGSDEIFAGYRRSKEGDINRECYSQLIKMYDRDLYRDDLAAMHNSIELRVPFLDIELVRFAFSFPGKFKVFNGIEKYVLRKVAESKKLSSAFIKKTAAQYGGNFLKAIKFVAKKKGFKSAAEFYESIVGKDLRIGVLFSGGKDSCLALWELQKQKYDVKCLLAVLSENPHSYMYHPIDKKLLEKQAKSLGIELLIKSTKGEKEKELKELEELIRTAKRKFNVEGVGCGAIWSSYQRNRIDEIAEKVGVTVLDPLWHRKQSDIINQLIREGFEVILSRVSSYGLSAEDLGKKIDWNLYKKFLALEKDFGFNVAGEGGEYETAVLDGPNFRERIKIKYEKVMENENVGFLKIR
;
A
#
# COMPACT_ATOMS: atom_id res chain seq x y z
N MET A 1 16.85 2.49 -11.97
CA MET A 1 15.40 2.45 -12.13
C MET A 1 14.99 3.35 -13.26
N CYS A 2 14.27 2.80 -14.21
CA CYS A 2 14.00 3.43 -15.49
C CYS A 2 12.56 3.98 -15.58
N GLY A 3 12.28 4.72 -16.64
CA GLY A 3 10.92 5.12 -17.01
C GLY A 3 10.49 4.42 -18.29
N ILE A 4 9.29 3.84 -18.32
CA ILE A 4 8.68 3.23 -19.50
C ILE A 4 7.45 4.06 -19.87
N VAL A 5 7.25 4.27 -21.18
CA VAL A 5 5.95 4.68 -21.75
C VAL A 5 5.75 3.92 -23.05
N ALA A 6 4.65 3.20 -23.20
CA ALA A 6 4.30 2.56 -24.47
C ALA A 6 2.82 2.79 -24.80
N VAL A 7 2.54 2.99 -26.08
CA VAL A 7 1.21 3.32 -26.61
C VAL A 7 0.98 2.46 -27.86
N PHE A 8 -0.20 1.85 -27.96
CA PHE A 8 -0.56 0.92 -29.02
C PHE A 8 -1.94 1.24 -29.58
N ASN A 9 -2.05 1.11 -30.90
CA ASN A 9 -3.22 1.36 -31.72
C ASN A 9 -3.79 2.79 -31.65
N ASP A 10 -2.91 3.78 -31.53
CA ASP A 10 -3.28 5.20 -31.59
C ASP A 10 -2.44 5.92 -32.66
N ASN A 11 -3.06 6.78 -33.48
CA ASN A 11 -2.35 7.53 -34.52
C ASN A 11 -1.39 8.57 -33.94
N GLN A 12 -1.60 8.99 -32.69
CA GLN A 12 -0.72 9.91 -31.95
C GLN A 12 0.25 9.16 -31.02
N ALA A 13 0.46 7.85 -31.23
CA ALA A 13 1.24 7.02 -30.29
C ALA A 13 2.64 7.59 -29.99
N GLU A 14 3.36 8.09 -31.00
CA GLU A 14 4.70 8.66 -30.81
C GLU A 14 4.68 9.98 -30.03
N GLU A 15 3.71 10.85 -30.30
CA GLU A 15 3.53 12.12 -29.58
C GLU A 15 3.22 11.85 -28.11
N ILE A 16 2.22 10.99 -27.85
CA ILE A 16 1.81 10.59 -26.50
C ILE A 16 3.00 9.97 -25.74
N ALA A 17 3.76 9.08 -26.38
CA ALA A 17 4.93 8.46 -25.75
C ALA A 17 6.02 9.50 -25.44
N ASN A 18 6.26 10.45 -26.35
CA ASN A 18 7.22 11.53 -26.13
C ASN A 18 6.84 12.44 -24.96
N GLU A 19 5.58 12.88 -24.91
CA GLU A 19 5.05 13.71 -23.82
C GLU A 19 5.10 12.96 -22.48
N GLY A 20 4.67 11.70 -22.48
CA GLY A 20 4.75 10.85 -21.30
C GLY A 20 6.17 10.72 -20.77
N LEU A 21 7.15 10.44 -21.65
CA LEU A 21 8.56 10.35 -21.27
C LEU A 21 9.14 11.67 -20.75
N LYS A 22 8.70 12.82 -21.29
CA LYS A 22 9.12 14.14 -20.76
C LYS A 22 8.69 14.28 -19.29
N LYS A 23 7.47 13.86 -18.95
CA LYS A 23 6.91 13.95 -17.59
C LYS A 23 7.58 13.00 -16.58
N ILE A 24 8.20 11.92 -17.05
CA ILE A 24 8.91 10.95 -16.20
C ILE A 24 10.43 10.92 -16.44
N ARG A 25 10.98 11.95 -17.07
CA ARG A 25 12.42 12.03 -17.39
C ARG A 25 13.30 12.00 -16.13
N HIS A 26 12.75 12.38 -14.97
CA HIS A 26 13.44 12.27 -13.68
C HIS A 26 13.79 10.82 -13.32
N ARG A 27 13.05 9.82 -13.80
CA ARG A 27 13.34 8.41 -13.48
C ARG A 27 14.69 7.97 -14.04
N GLY A 28 14.98 8.31 -15.30
CA GLY A 28 16.24 7.93 -15.93
C GLY A 28 16.80 9.08 -16.71
N ARG A 29 17.99 9.57 -16.34
CA ARG A 29 18.67 10.71 -17.00
C ARG A 29 19.80 10.28 -17.94
N ASP A 30 20.28 9.04 -17.84
CA ASP A 30 21.49 8.59 -18.54
C ASP A 30 21.30 8.40 -20.06
N ALA A 31 20.09 8.05 -20.50
CA ALA A 31 19.70 7.97 -21.91
C ALA A 31 18.17 8.04 -22.08
N LYS A 32 17.70 8.36 -23.28
CA LYS A 32 16.29 8.27 -23.69
C LYS A 32 16.25 7.70 -25.11
N ARG A 33 15.32 6.78 -25.39
CA ARG A 33 15.05 6.27 -26.75
C ARG A 33 13.58 5.94 -26.90
N ILE A 34 13.10 6.02 -28.14
CA ILE A 34 11.76 5.59 -28.55
C ILE A 34 11.93 4.73 -29.81
N ILE A 35 11.12 3.68 -29.91
CA ILE A 35 10.89 2.91 -31.14
C ILE A 35 9.41 3.08 -31.46
N SER A 36 9.10 3.69 -32.61
CA SER A 36 7.73 4.00 -33.04
C SER A 36 7.43 3.47 -34.44
N GLY A 37 6.14 3.39 -34.74
CA GLY A 37 5.57 3.17 -36.06
C GLY A 37 4.21 3.88 -36.15
N LYS A 38 3.48 3.69 -37.26
CA LYS A 38 2.25 4.47 -37.56
C LYS A 38 1.20 4.51 -36.43
N LYS A 39 1.08 3.42 -35.65
CA LYS A 39 0.09 3.29 -34.57
C LYS A 39 0.66 2.75 -33.27
N PHE A 40 1.97 2.78 -33.09
CA PHE A 40 2.58 2.33 -31.83
C PHE A 40 3.83 3.13 -31.51
N ALA A 41 4.14 3.23 -30.23
CA ALA A 41 5.42 3.73 -29.75
C ALA A 41 5.77 3.05 -28.45
N VAL A 42 7.01 2.60 -28.31
CA VAL A 42 7.59 2.11 -27.06
C VAL A 42 8.75 3.03 -26.74
N GLY A 43 8.74 3.59 -25.55
CA GLY A 43 9.66 4.62 -25.11
C GLY A 43 10.26 4.30 -23.76
N HIS A 44 11.51 4.70 -23.56
CA HIS A 44 12.24 4.40 -22.33
C HIS A 44 13.23 5.52 -21.94
N CYS A 45 13.32 5.77 -20.63
CA CYS A 45 14.32 6.62 -19.98
C CYS A 45 15.22 5.77 -19.08
N LEU A 46 16.52 5.74 -19.36
CA LEU A 46 17.50 4.87 -18.69
C LEU A 46 18.11 5.53 -17.46
N HIS A 47 18.15 4.78 -16.35
CA HIS A 47 19.04 4.99 -15.19
C HIS A 47 19.95 3.78 -15.08
N TRP A 48 21.20 3.95 -15.51
CA TRP A 48 22.15 2.86 -15.68
C TRP A 48 22.89 2.55 -14.37
N ILE A 49 22.77 1.30 -13.93
CA ILE A 49 23.38 0.74 -12.70
C ILE A 49 24.24 -0.50 -13.02
N THR A 50 23.67 -1.47 -13.74
CA THR A 50 24.18 -2.84 -13.85
C THR A 50 24.74 -3.12 -15.25
N GLY A 51 25.92 -3.74 -15.30
CA GLY A 51 26.55 -4.20 -16.54
C GLY A 51 26.81 -3.09 -17.55
N SER A 52 26.82 -3.44 -18.85
CA SER A 52 27.01 -2.47 -19.93
C SER A 52 25.84 -1.47 -20.02
N LYS A 53 26.14 -0.25 -20.47
CA LYS A 53 25.14 0.79 -20.71
C LYS A 53 24.34 0.48 -21.98
N ILE A 54 23.28 -0.31 -21.86
CA ILE A 54 22.38 -0.62 -22.98
C ILE A 54 21.17 0.33 -22.98
N VAL A 55 20.96 1.02 -24.11
CA VAL A 55 19.83 1.93 -24.30
C VAL A 55 18.60 1.18 -24.78
N GLN A 56 17.61 1.04 -23.91
CA GLN A 56 16.29 0.50 -24.24
C GLN A 56 15.36 1.57 -24.86
N PRO A 57 14.33 1.22 -25.64
CA PRO A 57 13.80 -0.12 -25.88
C PRO A 57 14.73 -1.04 -26.68
N LEU A 58 14.65 -2.35 -26.41
CA LEU A 58 15.31 -3.40 -27.18
C LEU A 58 14.36 -3.93 -28.26
N GLN A 59 14.90 -4.30 -29.41
CA GLN A 59 14.13 -4.78 -30.55
C GLN A 59 14.77 -6.04 -31.15
N GLY A 60 13.93 -7.05 -31.37
CA GLY A 60 14.21 -8.31 -32.07
C GLY A 60 12.98 -8.69 -32.86
N ASN A 61 12.42 -9.89 -32.62
CA ASN A 61 11.08 -10.22 -33.12
C ASN A 61 10.00 -9.37 -32.43
N GLY A 62 10.19 -9.11 -31.14
CA GLY A 62 9.37 -8.20 -30.35
C GLY A 62 10.08 -6.89 -29.99
N ILE A 63 9.33 -5.99 -29.35
CA ILE A 63 9.84 -4.73 -28.78
C ILE A 63 9.69 -4.80 -27.25
N PHE A 64 10.77 -4.47 -26.54
CA PHE A 64 10.87 -4.61 -25.09
C PHE A 64 11.36 -3.35 -24.40
N ALA A 65 10.75 -2.98 -23.28
CA ALA A 65 11.30 -1.99 -22.37
C ALA A 65 11.01 -2.40 -20.91
N ALA A 66 12.01 -2.26 -20.05
CA ALA A 66 11.94 -2.65 -18.64
C ALA A 66 12.60 -1.64 -17.69
N ASP A 67 11.95 -1.43 -16.55
CA ASP A 67 12.53 -0.94 -15.32
C ASP A 67 12.80 -2.16 -14.45
N CYS A 68 14.02 -2.66 -14.44
CA CYS A 68 14.35 -3.92 -13.76
C CYS A 68 15.72 -3.90 -13.10
N GLU A 69 15.84 -4.77 -12.10
CA GLU A 69 17.09 -5.24 -11.52
C GLU A 69 16.94 -6.76 -11.30
N ILE A 70 17.61 -7.57 -12.12
CA ILE A 70 17.56 -9.05 -12.01
C ILE A 70 18.82 -9.57 -11.32
N TYR A 71 18.73 -9.89 -10.04
CA TYR A 71 19.89 -10.23 -9.21
C TYR A 71 20.58 -11.53 -9.63
N ASN A 72 19.83 -12.50 -10.17
CA ASN A 72 20.38 -13.77 -10.65
C ASN A 72 20.71 -13.77 -12.15
N TRP A 73 20.88 -12.60 -12.78
CA TRP A 73 21.03 -12.54 -14.25
C TRP A 73 22.26 -13.29 -14.77
N LYS A 74 23.41 -13.20 -14.08
CA LYS A 74 24.64 -13.93 -14.46
C LYS A 74 24.45 -15.45 -14.36
N GLU A 75 23.73 -15.91 -13.34
CA GLU A 75 23.39 -17.33 -13.16
C GLU A 75 22.51 -17.83 -14.31
N LEU A 76 21.48 -17.05 -14.66
CA LEU A 76 20.57 -17.38 -15.75
C LEU A 76 21.27 -17.37 -17.12
N CYS A 77 22.19 -16.42 -17.37
CA CYS A 77 23.02 -16.42 -18.58
C CYS A 77 23.75 -17.76 -18.73
N LYS A 78 24.44 -18.21 -17.67
CA LYS A 78 25.16 -19.50 -17.65
C LYS A 78 24.21 -20.68 -17.83
N LYS A 79 23.09 -20.70 -17.12
CA LYS A 79 22.12 -21.81 -17.11
C LYS A 79 21.46 -22.04 -18.47
N PHE A 80 21.15 -20.96 -19.20
CA PHE A 80 20.45 -21.03 -20.48
C PHE A 80 21.35 -20.81 -21.70
N GLY A 81 22.67 -20.65 -21.50
CA GLY A 81 23.61 -20.38 -22.59
C GLY A 81 23.32 -19.04 -23.29
N ILE A 82 22.81 -18.05 -22.56
CA ILE A 82 22.47 -16.73 -23.09
C ILE A 82 23.63 -15.78 -22.86
N GLN A 83 24.09 -15.13 -23.93
CA GLN A 83 24.99 -13.99 -23.84
C GLN A 83 24.17 -12.71 -23.69
N ALA A 84 24.26 -12.06 -22.54
CA ALA A 84 23.70 -10.74 -22.28
C ALA A 84 24.75 -9.90 -21.55
N GLU A 85 24.78 -8.60 -21.81
CA GLU A 85 25.73 -7.68 -21.16
C GLU A 85 25.15 -7.01 -19.91
N ASN A 86 23.83 -7.08 -19.73
CA ASN A 86 23.15 -6.72 -18.50
C ASN A 86 21.87 -7.52 -18.26
N ASP A 87 21.21 -7.23 -17.16
CA ASP A 87 20.00 -7.88 -16.68
C ASP A 87 18.75 -7.61 -17.52
N ALA A 88 18.58 -6.39 -18.03
CA ALA A 88 17.47 -6.05 -18.92
C ALA A 88 17.57 -6.80 -20.26
N GLU A 89 18.77 -6.90 -20.82
CA GLU A 89 19.01 -7.68 -22.04
C GLU A 89 18.81 -9.17 -21.82
N LEU A 90 19.23 -9.72 -20.68
CA LEU A 90 18.92 -11.10 -20.34
C LEU A 90 17.41 -11.33 -20.36
N LEU A 91 16.63 -10.48 -19.67
CA LEU A 91 15.17 -10.65 -19.60
C LEU A 91 14.55 -10.58 -20.99
N PHE A 92 15.00 -9.65 -21.83
CA PHE A 92 14.59 -9.57 -23.22
C PHE A 92 14.90 -10.86 -24.00
N ARG A 93 16.14 -11.37 -23.91
CA ARG A 93 16.57 -12.59 -24.63
C ARG A 93 15.81 -13.84 -24.17
N LEU A 94 15.52 -13.96 -22.87
CA LEU A 94 14.66 -15.03 -22.36
C LEU A 94 13.26 -14.95 -22.99
N LEU A 95 12.66 -13.76 -23.05
CA LEU A 95 11.33 -13.55 -23.64
C LEU A 95 11.31 -13.77 -25.16
N GLU A 96 12.37 -13.38 -25.87
CA GLU A 96 12.54 -13.61 -27.31
C GLU A 96 12.67 -15.10 -27.63
N ASN A 97 13.50 -15.82 -26.89
CA ASN A 97 13.78 -17.24 -27.12
C ASN A 97 12.60 -18.17 -26.77
N ALA A 98 11.60 -17.67 -26.02
CA ALA A 98 10.41 -18.43 -25.68
C ALA A 98 9.51 -18.68 -26.91
N LYS A 99 9.08 -19.91 -27.11
CA LYS A 99 8.27 -20.32 -28.29
C LYS A 99 6.78 -20.00 -28.13
N SER A 100 6.32 -19.83 -26.89
CA SER A 100 4.90 -19.59 -26.59
C SER A 100 4.69 -18.46 -25.56
N TRP A 101 3.48 -17.92 -25.51
CA TRP A 101 3.09 -16.97 -24.43
C TRP A 101 3.14 -17.62 -23.05
N LYS A 102 2.86 -18.93 -22.97
CA LYS A 102 2.90 -19.70 -21.71
C LYS A 102 4.34 -19.80 -21.18
N GLU A 103 5.32 -20.04 -22.06
CA GLU A 103 6.74 -20.03 -21.70
C GLU A 103 7.21 -18.64 -21.25
N ARG A 104 6.80 -17.57 -21.96
CA ARG A 104 7.10 -16.18 -21.56
C ARG A 104 6.65 -15.86 -20.13
N ILE A 105 5.48 -16.37 -19.74
CA ILE A 105 4.97 -16.21 -18.37
C ILE A 105 5.80 -17.00 -17.37
N LYS A 106 6.15 -18.25 -17.68
CA LYS A 106 6.95 -19.12 -16.80
C LYS A 106 8.37 -18.61 -16.56
N ILE A 107 8.95 -17.83 -17.47
CA ILE A 107 10.23 -17.16 -17.25
C ILE A 107 10.19 -16.30 -15.97
N LEU A 108 9.04 -15.71 -15.66
CA LEU A 108 8.89 -14.88 -14.46
C LEU A 108 9.01 -15.65 -13.15
N ASP A 109 8.88 -16.98 -13.17
CA ASP A 109 9.02 -17.84 -11.97
C ASP A 109 10.48 -18.10 -11.60
N ILE A 110 11.42 -17.91 -12.54
CA ILE A 110 12.86 -18.17 -12.34
C ILE A 110 13.69 -16.88 -12.21
N VAL A 111 13.06 -15.72 -12.44
CA VAL A 111 13.68 -14.40 -12.33
C VAL A 111 13.67 -13.97 -10.87
N ASP A 112 14.85 -13.86 -10.27
CA ASP A 112 15.04 -13.30 -8.93
C ASP A 112 15.42 -11.83 -9.06
N GLY A 113 14.44 -10.95 -8.92
CA GLY A 113 14.62 -9.54 -9.21
C GLY A 113 13.39 -8.70 -8.94
N VAL A 114 13.56 -7.40 -9.10
CA VAL A 114 12.47 -6.43 -9.12
C VAL A 114 12.34 -5.91 -10.55
N TYR A 115 11.13 -5.84 -11.09
CA TYR A 115 10.94 -5.49 -12.49
C TYR A 115 9.55 -4.94 -12.76
N ALA A 116 9.43 -4.10 -13.77
CA ALA A 116 8.21 -3.82 -14.50
C ALA A 116 8.58 -3.67 -15.97
N PHE A 117 7.83 -4.31 -16.87
CA PHE A 117 8.17 -4.30 -18.29
C PHE A 117 6.96 -4.31 -19.21
N VAL A 118 7.22 -3.93 -20.46
CA VAL A 118 6.34 -4.13 -21.61
C VAL A 118 7.09 -4.93 -22.67
N TYR A 119 6.45 -5.97 -23.21
CA TYR A 119 6.94 -6.77 -24.32
C TYR A 119 5.84 -6.93 -25.37
N ALA A 120 6.05 -6.37 -26.56
CA ALA A 120 5.10 -6.42 -27.67
C ALA A 120 5.59 -7.36 -28.78
N LEU A 121 4.76 -8.32 -29.17
CA LEU A 121 5.07 -9.30 -30.22
C LEU A 121 3.78 -9.72 -30.94
N ASN A 122 3.81 -9.75 -32.28
CA ASN A 122 2.72 -10.28 -33.12
C ASN A 122 1.32 -9.74 -32.79
N GLY A 123 1.21 -8.42 -32.54
CA GLY A 123 -0.06 -7.76 -32.23
C GLY A 123 -0.58 -8.00 -30.81
N LYS A 124 0.24 -8.55 -29.91
CA LYS A 124 -0.07 -8.73 -28.49
C LYS A 124 0.96 -8.02 -27.62
N VAL A 125 0.52 -7.53 -26.47
CA VAL A 125 1.34 -6.81 -25.50
C VAL A 125 1.28 -7.52 -24.17
N LEU A 126 2.42 -7.99 -23.69
CA LEU A 126 2.60 -8.55 -22.34
C LEU A 126 3.14 -7.47 -21.42
N ILE A 127 2.43 -7.22 -20.32
CA ILE A 127 2.92 -6.40 -19.22
C ILE A 127 2.92 -7.22 -17.93
N ALA A 128 4.00 -7.09 -17.18
CA ALA A 128 4.15 -7.71 -15.88
C ALA A 128 5.09 -6.88 -15.01
N ARG A 129 5.05 -7.19 -13.71
CA ARG A 129 5.89 -6.58 -12.68
C ARG A 129 6.27 -7.62 -11.63
N ASP A 130 7.25 -7.33 -10.79
CA ASP A 130 7.71 -8.26 -9.75
C ASP A 130 6.59 -8.62 -8.78
N ILE A 131 6.68 -9.84 -8.23
CA ILE A 131 5.57 -10.41 -7.45
C ILE A 131 5.29 -9.64 -6.15
N VAL A 132 6.25 -8.87 -5.64
CA VAL A 132 6.10 -8.02 -4.45
C VAL A 132 5.55 -6.64 -4.82
N GLY A 133 5.79 -6.16 -6.04
CA GLY A 133 5.32 -4.87 -6.54
C GLY A 133 6.24 -3.72 -6.15
N VAL A 134 7.55 -3.94 -6.18
CA VAL A 134 8.56 -2.89 -5.91
C VAL A 134 8.57 -1.86 -7.03
N LYS A 135 8.61 -2.29 -8.29
CA LYS A 135 8.55 -1.35 -9.42
C LYS A 135 7.11 -0.95 -9.71
N PRO A 136 6.81 0.32 -10.08
CA PRO A 136 5.48 0.81 -10.49
C PRO A 136 5.22 0.73 -12.01
N LEU A 137 3.94 0.65 -12.39
CA LEU A 137 3.45 0.39 -13.75
C LEU A 137 1.93 0.54 -13.71
N VAL A 138 1.44 1.42 -14.56
CA VAL A 138 0.04 1.73 -14.77
C VAL A 138 -0.30 1.50 -16.23
N PHE A 139 -1.55 1.20 -16.52
CA PHE A 139 -2.03 1.06 -17.88
C PHE A 139 -3.42 1.70 -18.04
N ILE A 140 -3.78 2.00 -19.28
CA ILE A 140 -5.10 2.48 -19.67
C ILE A 140 -5.48 1.81 -20.99
N LYS A 141 -6.77 1.54 -21.17
CA LYS A 141 -7.29 0.91 -22.39
C LYS A 141 -8.64 1.46 -22.81
N THR A 142 -8.92 1.50 -24.10
CA THR A 142 -10.27 1.73 -24.63
C THR A 142 -10.44 0.99 -25.96
N GLY A 143 -11.42 0.09 -26.05
CA GLY A 143 -11.53 -0.83 -27.18
C GLY A 143 -10.20 -1.55 -27.46
N THR A 144 -9.61 -1.25 -28.62
CA THR A 144 -8.34 -1.81 -29.11
C THR A 144 -7.11 -0.94 -28.81
N LYS A 145 -7.28 0.23 -28.20
CA LYS A 145 -6.19 1.11 -27.76
C LYS A 145 -5.67 0.67 -26.40
N PHE A 146 -4.34 0.72 -26.23
CA PHE A 146 -3.68 0.33 -24.98
C PHE A 146 -2.44 1.18 -24.74
N ALA A 147 -2.26 1.67 -23.52
CA ALA A 147 -1.05 2.36 -23.13
C ALA A 147 -0.60 1.91 -21.74
N VAL A 148 0.71 1.95 -21.50
CA VAL A 148 1.36 1.55 -20.25
C VAL A 148 2.48 2.52 -19.92
N ALA A 149 2.66 2.86 -18.64
CA ALA A 149 3.75 3.71 -18.20
C ALA A 149 4.18 3.40 -16.75
N SER A 150 5.39 3.82 -16.36
CA SER A 150 5.88 3.65 -14.99
C SER A 150 5.14 4.51 -13.96
N GLU A 151 4.64 5.70 -14.33
CA GLU A 151 3.94 6.64 -13.41
C GLU A 151 2.63 7.16 -14.03
N LYS A 152 1.63 7.46 -13.19
CA LYS A 152 0.30 7.94 -13.63
C LYS A 152 0.39 9.22 -14.46
N LYS A 153 1.17 10.20 -14.02
CA LYS A 153 1.37 11.48 -14.72
C LYS A 153 1.76 11.34 -16.20
N ALA A 154 2.43 10.25 -16.60
CA ALA A 154 2.83 10.02 -17.99
C ALA A 154 1.63 9.82 -18.93
N LEU A 155 0.52 9.27 -18.41
CA LEU A 155 -0.66 8.90 -19.21
C LEU A 155 -1.94 9.61 -18.74
N LYS A 156 -1.85 10.52 -17.75
CA LYS A 156 -3.02 11.12 -17.10
C LYS A 156 -3.99 11.79 -18.07
N GLU A 157 -3.47 12.44 -19.11
CA GLU A 157 -4.28 13.10 -20.15
C GLU A 157 -5.07 12.11 -21.01
N LEU A 158 -4.64 10.85 -21.09
CA LEU A 158 -5.37 9.83 -21.82
C LEU A 158 -6.71 9.49 -21.16
N GLU A 159 -6.90 9.74 -19.86
CA GLU A 159 -8.19 9.48 -19.23
C GLU A 159 -9.33 10.25 -19.93
N ALA A 160 -9.09 11.54 -20.19
CA ALA A 160 -10.00 12.38 -20.94
C ALA A 160 -10.02 12.02 -22.44
N LYS A 161 -8.84 11.87 -23.08
CA LYS A 161 -8.75 11.61 -24.53
C LYS A 161 -9.39 10.27 -24.94
N TRP A 162 -9.31 9.26 -24.08
CA TRP A 162 -9.78 7.89 -24.37
C TRP A 162 -11.12 7.57 -23.69
N ASN A 163 -11.70 8.52 -22.96
CA ASN A 163 -12.86 8.31 -22.08
C ASN A 163 -12.74 7.00 -21.29
N SER A 164 -11.59 6.84 -20.66
CA SER A 164 -11.19 5.64 -19.92
C SER A 164 -10.39 6.08 -18.70
N CYS A 165 -9.95 5.14 -17.88
CA CYS A 165 -9.29 5.47 -16.64
C CYS A 165 -7.99 4.68 -16.48
N LEU A 166 -7.04 5.28 -15.77
CA LEU A 166 -5.79 4.63 -15.44
C LEU A 166 -6.02 3.56 -14.37
N GLU A 167 -5.38 2.42 -14.57
CA GLU A 167 -5.36 1.30 -13.65
C GLU A 167 -3.91 1.01 -13.24
N HIS A 168 -3.67 0.80 -11.94
CA HIS A 168 -2.43 0.21 -11.48
C HIS A 168 -2.38 -1.26 -11.89
N LEU A 169 -1.27 -1.70 -12.48
CA LEU A 169 -1.08 -3.13 -12.68
C LEU A 169 -0.88 -3.79 -11.31
N HIS A 170 -1.78 -4.68 -10.94
CA HIS A 170 -1.67 -5.47 -9.73
C HIS A 170 -0.46 -6.42 -9.82
N PRO A 171 0.46 -6.43 -8.85
CA PRO A 171 1.70 -7.20 -8.96
C PRO A 171 1.56 -8.72 -8.95
N ARG A 172 0.40 -9.26 -8.56
CA ARG A 172 0.07 -10.68 -8.75
C ARG A 172 -0.66 -10.97 -10.07
N HIS A 173 -0.87 -9.98 -10.93
CA HIS A 173 -1.52 -10.14 -12.21
C HIS A 173 -0.50 -9.95 -13.35
N ILE A 174 -0.69 -10.70 -14.42
CA ILE A 174 0.03 -10.57 -15.69
C ILE A 174 -1.04 -10.34 -16.76
N ILE A 175 -0.86 -9.28 -17.54
CA ILE A 175 -1.81 -8.92 -18.59
C ILE A 175 -1.18 -9.22 -19.95
N ILE A 176 -1.89 -9.97 -20.77
CA ILE A 176 -1.66 -10.04 -22.21
C ILE A 176 -2.84 -9.34 -22.90
N PHE A 177 -2.57 -8.20 -23.51
CA PHE A 177 -3.53 -7.45 -24.31
C PHE A 177 -3.40 -7.82 -25.78
N ASP A 178 -4.51 -8.21 -26.41
CA ASP A 178 -4.57 -8.46 -27.85
C ASP A 178 -5.05 -7.20 -28.57
N ILE A 179 -4.16 -6.58 -29.35
CA ILE A 179 -4.41 -5.27 -29.97
C ILE A 179 -5.55 -5.35 -31.00
N LYS A 180 -5.68 -6.49 -31.71
CA LYS A 180 -6.69 -6.63 -32.76
C LYS A 180 -8.10 -6.73 -32.18
N SER A 181 -8.25 -7.53 -31.13
CA SER A 181 -9.56 -7.80 -30.52
C SER A 181 -9.90 -6.88 -29.34
N GLY A 182 -8.92 -6.18 -28.76
CA GLY A 182 -9.09 -5.40 -27.54
C GLY A 182 -9.27 -6.25 -26.28
N LYS A 183 -9.08 -7.57 -26.37
CA LYS A 183 -9.29 -8.50 -25.26
C LYS A 183 -8.05 -8.56 -24.35
N ILE A 184 -8.30 -8.64 -23.05
CA ILE A 184 -7.29 -8.92 -22.03
C ILE A 184 -7.38 -10.39 -21.63
N LYS A 185 -6.22 -11.06 -21.62
CA LYS A 185 -5.99 -12.26 -20.83
C LYS A 185 -5.27 -11.87 -19.55
N ASP A 186 -5.97 -11.96 -18.43
CA ASP A 186 -5.45 -11.68 -17.10
C ASP A 186 -5.07 -13.00 -16.40
N ILE A 187 -3.83 -13.09 -15.93
CA ILE A 187 -3.24 -14.31 -15.36
C ILE A 187 -2.75 -14.00 -13.96
N ARG A 188 -3.39 -14.65 -12.97
CA ARG A 188 -3.04 -14.51 -11.56
C ARG A 188 -1.85 -15.40 -11.21
N ARG A 189 -0.91 -14.83 -10.46
CA ARG A 189 0.24 -15.50 -9.84
C ARG A 189 0.00 -15.69 -8.35
N LYS A 190 0.52 -16.78 -7.81
CA LYS A 190 0.54 -17.05 -6.37
C LYS A 190 1.72 -16.31 -5.74
N PHE A 191 1.52 -15.68 -4.59
CA PHE A 191 2.58 -14.92 -3.92
C PHE A 191 3.39 -15.81 -2.97
N ILE A 192 2.93 -15.97 -1.73
CA ILE A 192 3.51 -16.87 -0.73
C ILE A 192 2.39 -17.61 0.01
N GLU A 193 2.73 -18.73 0.63
CA GLU A 193 1.84 -19.45 1.55
C GLU A 193 2.39 -19.39 2.96
N ILE A 194 1.49 -19.29 3.92
CA ILE A 194 1.83 -19.39 5.34
C ILE A 194 1.84 -20.88 5.70
N ASN A 195 3.03 -21.46 5.77
CA ASN A 195 3.24 -22.87 6.09
C ASN A 195 4.18 -22.96 7.28
N GLU A 196 3.62 -22.95 8.49
CA GLU A 196 4.42 -22.96 9.71
C GLU A 196 5.04 -24.35 9.96
N VAL A 197 6.36 -24.36 10.06
CA VAL A 197 7.15 -25.52 10.47
C VAL A 197 7.75 -25.21 11.82
N ASN A 198 7.53 -26.09 12.79
CA ASN A 198 8.09 -25.92 14.12
C ASN A 198 9.62 -26.09 14.04
N LYS A 199 10.35 -25.04 14.40
CA LYS A 199 11.81 -25.00 14.42
C LYS A 199 12.28 -24.36 15.73
N ASP A 200 13.43 -24.80 16.21
CA ASP A 200 14.10 -24.19 17.36
C ASP A 200 14.52 -22.74 17.05
N LEU A 201 14.40 -21.84 18.04
CA LEU A 201 14.68 -20.41 17.88
C LEU A 201 16.12 -20.16 17.42
N LYS A 202 17.11 -20.89 17.95
CA LYS A 202 18.52 -20.70 17.56
C LYS A 202 18.73 -21.06 16.09
N LYS A 203 18.10 -22.14 15.62
CA LYS A 203 18.11 -22.51 14.19
C LYS A 203 17.44 -21.44 13.33
N ILE A 204 16.30 -20.92 13.77
CA ILE A 204 15.59 -19.83 13.06
C ILE A 204 16.48 -18.60 12.96
N VAL A 205 17.11 -18.16 14.05
CA VAL A 205 18.00 -16.99 14.06
C VAL A 205 19.18 -17.17 13.10
N ASN A 206 19.82 -18.34 13.09
CA ASN A 206 20.94 -18.63 12.20
C ASN A 206 20.53 -18.69 10.71
N GLU A 207 19.40 -19.31 10.40
CA GLU A 207 18.87 -19.33 9.02
C GLU A 207 18.41 -17.93 8.58
N LEU A 208 17.81 -17.16 9.49
CA LEU A 208 17.38 -15.79 9.24
C LEU A 208 18.57 -14.88 8.92
N ASP A 209 19.63 -14.96 9.72
CA ASP A 209 20.89 -14.23 9.49
C ASP A 209 21.45 -14.49 8.08
N LYS A 210 21.50 -15.75 7.66
CA LYS A 210 21.95 -16.13 6.30
C LYS A 210 21.02 -15.58 5.22
N LYS A 211 19.69 -15.67 5.40
CA LYS A 211 18.72 -15.16 4.42
C LYS A 211 18.77 -13.63 4.30
N ILE A 212 18.93 -12.89 5.40
CA ILE A 212 19.12 -11.44 5.38
C ILE A 212 20.44 -11.10 4.69
N SER A 213 21.54 -11.75 5.07
CA SER A 213 22.85 -11.55 4.43
C SER A 213 22.75 -11.74 2.91
N ASN A 214 22.24 -12.88 2.45
CA ASN A 214 22.08 -13.15 1.02
C ASN A 214 21.19 -12.11 0.31
N ALA A 215 20.10 -11.70 0.95
CA ALA A 215 19.20 -10.68 0.42
C ALA A 215 19.88 -9.31 0.27
N VAL A 216 20.74 -8.93 1.22
CA VAL A 216 21.55 -7.70 1.18
C VAL A 216 22.61 -7.81 0.09
N LEU A 217 23.44 -8.86 0.13
CA LEU A 217 24.64 -8.98 -0.69
C LEU A 217 24.32 -8.96 -2.19
N LYS A 218 23.31 -9.69 -2.64
CA LYS A 218 22.94 -9.70 -4.07
C LYS A 218 22.35 -8.38 -4.57
N ARG A 219 22.01 -7.45 -3.68
CA ARG A 219 21.47 -6.12 -3.98
C ARG A 219 22.51 -5.02 -3.92
N ILE A 220 23.74 -5.30 -3.49
CA ILE A 220 24.80 -4.27 -3.45
C ILE A 220 25.22 -3.96 -4.90
N PRO A 221 25.13 -2.69 -5.34
CA PRO A 221 25.61 -2.31 -6.67
C PRO A 221 27.16 -2.32 -6.70
N GLU A 222 27.74 -2.40 -7.90
CA GLU A 222 29.19 -2.25 -8.09
C GLU A 222 29.67 -0.81 -7.74
N GLN A 223 28.76 0.16 -7.80
CA GLN A 223 28.98 1.57 -7.50
C GLN A 223 28.79 1.88 -6.01
N LYS A 224 28.88 3.17 -5.62
CA LYS A 224 28.58 3.59 -4.24
C LYS A 224 27.12 3.32 -3.87
N LEU A 225 26.90 2.94 -2.62
CA LEU A 225 25.58 2.63 -2.07
C LEU A 225 25.19 3.64 -0.97
N ALA A 226 24.04 4.28 -1.12
CA ALA A 226 23.45 5.05 -0.03
C ALA A 226 22.58 4.13 0.84
N LEU A 227 22.44 4.46 2.12
CA LEU A 227 21.55 3.75 3.05
C LEU A 227 20.66 4.74 3.80
N LEU A 228 19.34 4.58 3.70
CA LEU A 228 18.41 5.28 4.60
C LEU A 228 18.61 4.75 6.02
N PHE A 229 18.99 5.65 6.94
CA PHE A 229 19.52 5.26 8.23
C PHE A 229 18.92 6.09 9.38
N SER A 230 17.94 5.53 10.08
CA SER A 230 17.37 6.15 11.29
C SER A 230 18.07 5.70 12.58
N GLY A 231 19.11 4.87 12.48
CA GLY A 231 19.73 4.16 13.61
C GLY A 231 18.83 3.08 14.24
N GLY A 232 17.72 2.72 13.60
CA GLY A 232 16.83 1.66 14.07
C GLY A 232 17.36 0.27 13.73
N LEU A 233 16.77 -0.77 14.35
CA LEU A 233 17.13 -2.18 14.16
C LEU A 233 17.37 -2.56 12.69
N ASP A 234 16.44 -2.18 11.81
CA ASP A 234 16.44 -2.59 10.41
C ASP A 234 17.60 -1.98 9.63
N SER A 235 17.75 -0.65 9.69
CA SER A 235 18.81 0.06 9.00
C SER A 235 20.19 -0.29 9.55
N SER A 236 20.30 -0.59 10.85
CA SER A 236 21.56 -1.02 11.48
C SER A 236 22.00 -2.40 11.02
N LEU A 237 21.06 -3.35 10.85
CA LEU A 237 21.37 -4.64 10.23
C LEU A 237 21.83 -4.48 8.78
N LEU A 238 21.15 -3.66 7.98
CA LEU A 238 21.58 -3.37 6.60
C LEU A 238 22.98 -2.73 6.55
N ALA A 239 23.28 -1.80 7.46
CA ALA A 239 24.61 -1.22 7.58
C ALA A 239 25.66 -2.28 7.94
N HIS A 240 25.37 -3.14 8.92
CA HIS A 240 26.29 -4.21 9.34
C HIS A 240 26.66 -5.14 8.17
N TYR A 241 25.67 -5.66 7.44
CA TYR A 241 25.96 -6.58 6.32
C TYR A 241 26.67 -5.91 5.15
N THR A 242 26.42 -4.62 4.89
CA THR A 242 27.11 -3.89 3.81
C THR A 242 28.56 -3.57 4.18
N LEU A 243 28.84 -3.20 5.44
CA LEU A 243 30.19 -2.95 5.95
C LEU A 243 31.05 -4.22 5.96
N ASN A 244 30.47 -5.37 6.33
CA ASN A 244 31.22 -6.64 6.41
C ASN A 244 31.82 -7.11 5.07
N VAL A 245 31.33 -6.61 3.95
CA VAL A 245 31.86 -6.91 2.61
C VAL A 245 32.59 -5.71 2.00
N ASN A 246 32.97 -4.73 2.81
CA ASN A 246 33.66 -3.51 2.41
C ASN A 246 32.95 -2.76 1.25
N ALA A 247 31.61 -2.79 1.24
CA ALA A 247 30.86 -2.01 0.27
C ALA A 247 31.13 -0.51 0.47
N LYS A 248 31.16 0.26 -0.62
CA LYS A 248 31.29 1.72 -0.57
C LYS A 248 29.97 2.36 -0.11
N VAL A 249 29.66 2.23 1.17
CA VAL A 249 28.39 2.62 1.76
C VAL A 249 28.49 3.93 2.56
N GLU A 250 27.52 4.83 2.38
CA GLU A 250 27.30 5.98 3.26
C GLU A 250 25.85 6.00 3.76
N ALA A 251 25.66 6.33 5.03
CA ALA A 251 24.36 6.45 5.67
C ALA A 251 23.77 7.86 5.48
N PHE A 252 22.44 7.96 5.38
CA PHE A 252 21.70 9.21 5.21
C PHE A 252 20.50 9.26 6.15
N VAL A 253 20.37 10.37 6.88
CA VAL A 253 19.24 10.66 7.78
C VAL A 253 18.73 12.07 7.52
N ALA A 254 17.41 12.26 7.53
CA ALA A 254 16.80 13.55 7.31
C ALA A 254 15.96 13.99 8.51
N GLY A 255 15.86 15.30 8.71
CA GLY A 255 14.99 15.89 9.72
C GLY A 255 14.71 17.36 9.43
N ILE A 256 13.66 17.88 10.06
CA ILE A 256 13.28 19.29 9.96
C ILE A 256 13.58 20.00 11.27
N ARG A 257 14.24 21.15 11.16
CA ARG A 257 14.52 22.05 12.27
C ARG A 257 13.70 23.34 12.15
N LYS A 258 13.36 23.88 13.31
CA LYS A 258 12.76 25.19 13.48
C LYS A 258 13.14 25.70 14.87
N GLU A 259 13.45 26.99 14.99
CA GLU A 259 13.62 27.64 16.28
C GLU A 259 12.43 27.35 17.23
N GLY A 260 12.76 26.98 18.46
CA GLY A 260 11.83 26.56 19.51
C GLY A 260 11.36 25.09 19.42
N TRP A 261 11.83 24.30 18.45
CA TRP A 261 11.51 22.87 18.39
C TRP A 261 12.64 22.02 18.95
N LYS A 262 12.28 20.90 19.60
CA LYS A 262 13.24 19.86 19.94
C LYS A 262 13.89 19.30 18.66
N PRO A 263 15.19 18.95 18.71
CA PRO A 263 15.86 18.28 17.60
C PRO A 263 15.14 17.02 17.13
N ALA A 264 15.40 16.63 15.88
CA ALA A 264 14.89 15.39 15.33
C ALA A 264 15.58 14.20 16.00
N VAL A 265 14.81 13.42 16.76
CA VAL A 265 15.29 12.23 17.52
C VAL A 265 15.97 11.21 16.60
N ASP A 266 15.47 11.05 15.36
CA ASP A 266 16.08 10.11 14.41
C ASP A 266 17.52 10.53 14.03
N ILE A 267 17.84 11.82 14.04
CA ILE A 267 19.19 12.31 13.73
C ILE A 267 20.16 12.00 14.86
N GLU A 268 19.79 12.33 16.10
CA GLU A 268 20.62 12.05 17.29
C GLU A 268 20.90 10.54 17.41
N LYS A 269 19.84 9.73 17.21
CA LYS A 269 19.94 8.27 17.24
C LYS A 269 20.80 7.73 16.10
N ALA A 270 20.61 8.23 14.88
CA ALA A 270 21.43 7.83 13.74
C ALA A 270 22.90 8.18 13.97
N GLU A 271 23.22 9.34 14.54
CA GLU A 271 24.59 9.76 14.84
C GLU A 271 25.29 8.82 15.80
N LYS A 272 24.62 8.46 16.91
CA LYS A 272 25.16 7.50 17.88
C LYS A 272 25.47 6.14 17.25
N ILE A 273 24.51 5.57 16.50
CA ILE A 273 24.65 4.22 15.95
C ILE A 273 25.61 4.22 14.75
N ALA A 274 25.68 5.31 14.00
CA ALA A 274 26.65 5.43 12.93
C ALA A 274 28.09 5.45 13.46
N ALA A 275 28.33 6.14 14.58
CA ALA A 275 29.62 6.14 15.26
C ALA A 275 30.02 4.75 15.78
N GLU A 276 29.08 4.01 16.38
CA GLU A 276 29.28 2.61 16.82
C GLU A 276 29.67 1.69 15.65
N LEU A 277 29.01 1.84 14.51
CA LEU A 277 29.24 1.02 13.32
C LEU A 277 30.45 1.47 12.48
N GLY A 278 30.99 2.66 12.73
CA GLY A 278 32.02 3.25 11.87
C GLY A 278 31.52 3.62 10.46
N ILE A 279 30.21 3.79 10.27
CA ILE A 279 29.64 4.19 8.97
C ILE A 279 29.57 5.71 8.87
N LYS A 280 30.01 6.25 7.72
CA LYS A 280 29.89 7.69 7.45
C LYS A 280 28.43 8.12 7.35
N LEU A 281 28.02 9.02 8.24
CA LEU A 281 26.65 9.56 8.29
C LEU A 281 26.53 10.93 7.62
N ASN A 282 25.53 11.07 6.76
CA ASN A 282 25.12 12.31 6.14
C ASN A 282 23.81 12.81 6.78
N LYS A 283 23.91 13.85 7.62
CA LYS A 283 22.76 14.53 8.22
C LYS A 283 22.16 15.54 7.24
N VAL A 284 20.89 15.38 6.91
CA VAL A 284 20.10 16.27 6.04
C VAL A 284 19.08 17.02 6.88
N GLU A 285 19.55 18.06 7.57
CA GLU A 285 18.69 18.97 8.32
C GLU A 285 18.32 20.18 7.47
N ILE A 286 17.02 20.43 7.34
CA ILE A 286 16.51 21.60 6.64
C ILE A 286 15.60 22.45 7.52
N ASP A 287 15.67 23.76 7.33
CA ASP A 287 14.78 24.72 7.97
C ASP A 287 13.34 24.59 7.45
N ILE A 288 12.36 24.90 8.31
CA ILE A 288 10.93 24.81 7.99
C ILE A 288 10.54 25.56 6.70
N GLU A 289 11.20 26.67 6.40
CA GLU A 289 10.95 27.49 5.21
C GLU A 289 11.38 26.78 3.92
N LYS A 290 12.55 26.12 3.95
CA LYS A 290 13.01 25.28 2.84
C LYS A 290 12.17 24.02 2.73
N ALA A 291 11.73 23.47 3.86
CA ALA A 291 10.91 22.27 3.90
C ALA A 291 9.57 22.44 3.19
N GLU A 292 8.96 23.62 3.24
CA GLU A 292 7.71 23.92 2.53
C GLU A 292 7.83 23.65 1.02
N ASN A 293 8.89 24.14 0.38
CA ASN A 293 9.12 23.92 -1.06
C ASN A 293 9.31 22.43 -1.39
N GLU A 294 10.02 21.71 -0.52
CA GLU A 294 10.22 20.26 -0.69
C GLU A 294 8.91 19.48 -0.46
N MET A 295 8.03 19.91 0.45
CA MET A 295 6.70 19.31 0.63
C MET A 295 5.85 19.40 -0.64
N VAL A 296 5.86 20.55 -1.34
CA VAL A 296 5.11 20.72 -2.60
C VAL A 296 5.67 19.81 -3.69
N LYS A 297 7.00 19.72 -3.82
CA LYS A 297 7.64 18.82 -4.79
C LYS A 297 7.29 17.36 -4.53
N VAL A 298 7.37 16.93 -3.27
CA VAL A 298 7.04 15.56 -2.86
C VAL A 298 5.59 15.23 -3.16
N ALA A 299 4.64 16.10 -2.81
CA ALA A 299 3.22 15.87 -3.10
C ALA A 299 2.97 15.66 -4.59
N LYS A 300 3.54 16.52 -5.44
CA LYS A 300 3.47 16.39 -6.91
C LYS A 300 4.18 15.14 -7.43
N ALA A 301 5.27 14.72 -6.78
CA ALA A 301 6.03 13.54 -7.16
C ALA A 301 5.23 12.26 -6.90
N ILE A 302 4.65 12.11 -5.70
CA ILE A 302 3.92 10.91 -5.27
C ILE A 302 2.43 10.91 -5.67
N GLU A 303 1.92 12.03 -6.17
CA GLU A 303 0.54 12.22 -6.64
C GLU A 303 -0.52 11.87 -5.59
N SER A 304 -0.31 12.29 -4.33
CA SER A 304 -1.21 11.96 -3.21
C SER A 304 -1.38 13.12 -2.22
N PRO A 305 -2.62 13.43 -1.79
CA PRO A 305 -2.87 14.39 -0.71
C PRO A 305 -2.72 13.78 0.69
N ASN A 306 -2.47 12.48 0.80
CA ASN A 306 -2.43 11.80 2.09
C ASN A 306 -1.25 12.31 2.94
N VAL A 307 -1.56 12.86 4.10
CA VAL A 307 -0.58 13.50 5.00
C VAL A 307 0.49 12.53 5.47
N MET A 308 0.13 11.28 5.76
CA MET A 308 1.07 10.26 6.24
C MET A 308 1.99 9.79 5.12
N LYS A 309 1.45 9.57 3.91
CA LYS A 309 2.28 9.28 2.72
C LYS A 309 3.26 10.41 2.47
N ASN A 310 2.82 11.67 2.46
CA ASN A 310 3.71 12.82 2.26
C ASN A 310 4.77 12.94 3.36
N SER A 311 4.42 12.67 4.62
CA SER A 311 5.36 12.75 5.74
C SER A 311 6.54 11.77 5.59
N VAL A 312 6.26 10.52 5.21
CA VAL A 312 7.30 9.50 5.01
C VAL A 312 8.07 9.74 3.71
N ALA A 313 7.35 10.11 2.63
CA ALA A 313 7.96 10.42 1.34
C ALA A 313 8.95 11.60 1.43
N LEU A 314 8.68 12.58 2.29
CA LEU A 314 9.58 13.71 2.52
C LEU A 314 10.94 13.26 3.09
N ALA A 315 10.95 12.27 4.00
CA ALA A 315 12.19 11.70 4.52
C ALA A 315 13.01 11.03 3.40
N VAL A 316 12.36 10.18 2.61
CA VAL A 316 12.99 9.46 1.48
C VAL A 316 13.51 10.45 0.45
N HIS A 317 12.70 11.45 0.08
CA HIS A 317 13.04 12.49 -0.89
C HIS A 317 14.27 13.29 -0.48
N LEU A 318 14.34 13.76 0.77
CA LEU A 318 15.47 14.57 1.24
C LEU A 318 16.78 13.77 1.27
N CYS A 319 16.72 12.53 1.73
CA CYS A 319 17.88 11.64 1.70
C CYS A 319 18.30 11.29 0.27
N ALA A 320 17.34 10.96 -0.61
CA ALA A 320 17.62 10.64 -2.01
C ALA A 320 18.21 11.83 -2.77
N LYS A 321 17.65 13.03 -2.59
CA LYS A 321 18.19 14.27 -3.15
C LYS A 321 19.65 14.49 -2.74
N ARG A 322 19.95 14.36 -1.44
CA ARG A 322 21.33 14.50 -0.95
C ARG A 322 22.25 13.39 -1.46
N ALA A 323 21.77 12.16 -1.54
CA ALA A 323 22.53 11.04 -2.09
C ALA A 323 22.89 11.31 -3.57
N TYR A 324 21.93 11.79 -4.36
CA TYR A 324 22.16 12.16 -5.76
C TYR A 324 23.21 13.27 -5.90
N GLU A 325 23.12 14.33 -5.09
CA GLU A 325 24.10 15.43 -5.06
C GLU A 325 25.53 14.95 -4.75
N LYS A 326 25.67 13.82 -4.03
CA LYS A 326 26.96 13.20 -3.70
C LYS A 326 27.40 12.10 -4.69
N GLY A 327 26.68 11.94 -5.80
CA GLY A 327 27.01 11.01 -6.88
C GLY A 327 26.60 9.56 -6.61
N PHE A 328 25.67 9.32 -5.68
CA PHE A 328 25.06 8.00 -5.53
C PHE A 328 23.96 7.80 -6.57
N LYS A 329 23.73 6.55 -6.96
CA LYS A 329 22.62 6.17 -7.86
C LYS A 329 21.63 5.18 -7.26
N VAL A 330 21.98 4.59 -6.11
CA VAL A 330 21.21 3.53 -5.44
C VAL A 330 21.13 3.84 -3.95
N ILE A 331 19.96 3.63 -3.36
CA ILE A 331 19.73 3.75 -1.92
C ILE A 331 19.01 2.52 -1.35
N PHE A 332 19.49 1.99 -0.24
CA PHE A 332 18.81 0.93 0.50
C PHE A 332 17.79 1.49 1.49
N SER A 333 16.67 0.80 1.63
CA SER A 333 15.67 1.02 2.68
C SER A 333 15.43 -0.24 3.50
N GLY A 334 15.14 -0.04 4.79
CA GLY A 334 14.65 -1.07 5.71
C GLY A 334 13.16 -1.42 5.54
N SER A 335 12.46 -0.81 4.58
CA SER A 335 11.03 -1.07 4.29
C SER A 335 10.79 -2.57 4.07
N GLY A 336 9.68 -3.10 4.60
CA GLY A 336 9.30 -4.51 4.52
C GLY A 336 9.65 -5.31 5.77
N SER A 337 10.64 -4.87 6.56
CA SER A 337 10.99 -5.54 7.82
C SER A 337 9.82 -5.56 8.80
N ASP A 338 9.08 -4.45 8.89
CA ASP A 338 7.96 -4.33 9.80
C ASP A 338 6.82 -5.27 9.45
N GLU A 339 6.51 -5.34 8.15
CA GLU A 339 5.42 -6.12 7.59
C GLU A 339 5.68 -7.62 7.74
N ILE A 340 6.93 -8.08 7.69
CA ILE A 340 7.26 -9.51 7.82
C ILE A 340 7.66 -9.95 9.23
N PHE A 341 8.07 -9.02 10.12
CA PHE A 341 8.48 -9.32 11.51
C PHE A 341 7.62 -8.64 12.59
N ALA A 342 6.39 -8.25 12.27
CA ALA A 342 5.41 -7.69 13.21
C ALA A 342 5.89 -6.41 13.93
N GLY A 343 6.44 -5.45 13.18
CA GLY A 343 6.98 -4.19 13.71
C GLY A 343 5.95 -3.07 13.95
N TYR A 344 4.67 -3.31 13.68
CA TYR A 344 3.56 -2.39 13.93
C TYR A 344 2.38 -3.12 14.60
N ARG A 345 2.66 -4.08 15.47
CA ARG A 345 1.60 -4.93 16.01
C ARG A 345 0.72 -4.10 16.95
N ARG A 346 -0.55 -3.93 16.58
CA ARG A 346 -1.51 -3.10 17.33
C ARG A 346 -2.34 -3.92 18.33
N SER A 347 -2.41 -5.23 18.14
CA SER A 347 -3.19 -6.17 18.95
C SER A 347 -2.29 -7.14 19.72
N LYS A 348 -2.63 -7.48 20.97
CA LYS A 348 -1.99 -8.59 21.72
C LYS A 348 -2.51 -9.96 21.29
N GLU A 349 -3.66 -10.02 20.63
CA GLU A 349 -4.40 -11.22 20.25
C GLU A 349 -4.37 -11.43 18.71
N GLY A 350 -4.72 -12.63 18.24
CA GLY A 350 -4.78 -12.98 16.82
C GLY A 350 -3.51 -13.61 16.24
N ASP A 351 -3.64 -14.15 15.02
CA ASP A 351 -2.57 -14.81 14.27
C ASP A 351 -1.58 -13.77 13.70
N ILE A 352 -0.40 -13.72 14.32
CA ILE A 352 0.69 -12.78 13.97
C ILE A 352 1.12 -12.93 12.50
N ASN A 353 1.19 -14.15 11.98
CA ASN A 353 1.62 -14.38 10.61
C ASN A 353 0.56 -13.92 9.62
N ARG A 354 -0.73 -14.15 9.89
CA ARG A 354 -1.79 -13.59 9.04
C ARG A 354 -1.83 -12.06 9.06
N GLU A 355 -1.61 -11.44 10.22
CA GLU A 355 -1.54 -9.98 10.33
C GLU A 355 -0.37 -9.41 9.52
N CYS A 356 0.81 -10.01 9.63
CA CYS A 356 1.99 -9.69 8.82
C CYS A 356 1.71 -9.83 7.32
N TYR A 357 1.06 -10.94 6.93
CA TYR A 357 0.75 -11.23 5.53
C TYR A 357 -0.19 -10.18 4.93
N SER A 358 -1.27 -9.81 5.64
CA SER A 358 -2.21 -8.77 5.19
C SER A 358 -1.54 -7.40 5.02
N GLN A 359 -0.55 -7.07 5.86
CA GLN A 359 0.25 -5.84 5.70
C GLN A 359 1.16 -5.91 4.47
N LEU A 360 1.86 -7.04 4.29
CA LEU A 360 2.78 -7.24 3.17
C LEU A 360 2.08 -7.18 1.80
N ILE A 361 0.92 -7.84 1.65
CA ILE A 361 0.23 -7.90 0.34
C ILE A 361 -0.23 -6.52 -0.15
N LYS A 362 -0.52 -5.58 0.76
CA LYS A 362 -0.98 -4.21 0.45
C LYS A 362 0.17 -3.22 0.22
N MET A 363 1.40 -3.64 0.50
CA MET A 363 2.56 -2.75 0.56
C MET A 363 2.89 -2.11 -0.80
N TYR A 364 2.56 -2.78 -1.90
CA TYR A 364 2.86 -2.31 -3.27
C TYR A 364 2.17 -0.99 -3.64
N ASP A 365 0.92 -0.77 -3.20
CA ASP A 365 0.13 0.42 -3.56
C ASP A 365 0.27 1.55 -2.52
N ARG A 366 0.84 1.25 -1.35
CA ARG A 366 0.96 2.19 -0.24
C ARG A 366 2.38 2.69 -0.03
N ASP A 367 3.29 1.78 0.29
CA ASP A 367 4.61 2.10 0.80
C ASP A 367 5.64 2.04 -0.33
N LEU A 368 5.62 0.98 -1.13
CA LEU A 368 6.57 0.79 -2.22
C LEU A 368 6.35 1.81 -3.34
N TYR A 369 5.09 2.03 -3.75
CA TYR A 369 4.77 3.06 -4.73
C TYR A 369 5.23 4.45 -4.29
N ARG A 370 4.94 4.82 -3.03
CA ARG A 370 5.37 6.11 -2.45
C ARG A 370 6.88 6.25 -2.43
N ASP A 371 7.58 5.26 -1.88
CA ASP A 371 9.03 5.33 -1.68
C ASP A 371 9.79 5.29 -3.02
N ASP A 372 9.30 4.50 -3.99
CA ASP A 372 9.80 4.52 -5.37
C ASP A 372 9.70 5.91 -5.98
N LEU A 373 8.50 6.51 -5.99
CA LEU A 373 8.30 7.83 -6.58
C LEU A 373 9.12 8.92 -5.88
N ALA A 374 9.22 8.87 -4.55
CA ALA A 374 10.01 9.83 -3.78
C ALA A 374 11.52 9.73 -4.09
N ALA A 375 12.05 8.50 -4.20
CA ALA A 375 13.46 8.28 -4.54
C ALA A 375 13.74 8.61 -6.03
N MET A 376 12.88 8.15 -6.94
CA MET A 376 13.04 8.31 -8.38
C MET A 376 12.84 9.73 -8.87
N HIS A 377 12.05 10.54 -8.16
CA HIS A 377 12.00 11.99 -8.42
C HIS A 377 13.39 12.64 -8.36
N ASN A 378 14.29 12.07 -7.55
CA ASN A 378 15.68 12.49 -7.41
C ASN A 378 16.66 11.61 -8.20
N SER A 379 16.17 10.78 -9.13
CA SER A 379 17.00 9.85 -9.91
C SER A 379 17.84 8.90 -9.05
N ILE A 380 17.26 8.40 -7.95
CA ILE A 380 17.88 7.40 -7.08
C ILE A 380 17.05 6.13 -7.06
N GLU A 381 17.67 5.00 -7.39
CA GLU A 381 17.05 3.70 -7.29
C GLU A 381 16.94 3.23 -5.83
N LEU A 382 15.72 3.03 -5.36
CA LEU A 382 15.43 2.37 -4.09
C LEU A 382 15.57 0.84 -4.23
N ARG A 383 16.27 0.22 -3.27
CA ARG A 383 16.29 -1.24 -3.08
C ARG A 383 15.85 -1.60 -1.66
N VAL A 384 15.10 -2.69 -1.52
CA VAL A 384 14.41 -3.12 -0.30
C VAL A 384 14.80 -4.56 0.05
N PRO A 385 15.98 -4.79 0.68
CA PRO A 385 16.48 -6.15 0.92
C PRO A 385 15.56 -7.04 1.76
N PHE A 386 14.80 -6.47 2.70
CA PHE A 386 13.87 -7.24 3.53
C PHE A 386 12.73 -7.87 2.74
N LEU A 387 12.43 -7.36 1.54
CA LEU A 387 11.39 -7.88 0.65
C LEU A 387 11.91 -8.92 -0.35
N ASP A 388 13.10 -9.46 -0.09
CA ASP A 388 13.58 -10.62 -0.82
C ASP A 388 12.62 -11.82 -0.69
N ILE A 389 12.23 -12.42 -1.81
CA ILE A 389 11.18 -13.43 -1.79
C ILE A 389 11.57 -14.67 -0.96
N GLU A 390 12.84 -15.02 -0.91
CA GLU A 390 13.34 -16.14 -0.12
C GLU A 390 13.38 -15.81 1.38
N LEU A 391 13.74 -14.57 1.73
CA LEU A 391 13.65 -14.07 3.10
C LEU A 391 12.20 -13.99 3.57
N VAL A 392 11.31 -13.46 2.72
CA VAL A 392 9.88 -13.37 2.99
C VAL A 392 9.31 -14.77 3.21
N ARG A 393 9.52 -15.72 2.28
CA ARG A 393 9.07 -17.12 2.45
C ARG A 393 9.56 -17.72 3.76
N PHE A 394 10.83 -17.50 4.10
CA PHE A 394 11.39 -17.98 5.36
C PHE A 394 10.71 -17.34 6.57
N ALA A 395 10.48 -16.02 6.55
CA ALA A 395 9.79 -15.30 7.61
C ALA A 395 8.35 -15.78 7.87
N PHE A 396 7.65 -16.32 6.86
CA PHE A 396 6.31 -16.90 7.00
C PHE A 396 6.31 -18.43 7.21
N SER A 397 7.51 -19.04 7.28
CA SER A 397 7.68 -20.49 7.48
C SER A 397 7.79 -20.91 8.94
N PHE A 398 7.94 -19.97 9.88
CA PHE A 398 8.07 -20.27 11.31
C PHE A 398 6.95 -19.64 12.15
N PRO A 399 6.64 -20.18 13.34
CA PRO A 399 5.55 -19.69 14.18
C PRO A 399 5.65 -18.20 14.52
N GLY A 400 4.53 -17.49 14.39
CA GLY A 400 4.44 -16.04 14.64
C GLY A 400 4.92 -15.60 16.04
N LYS A 401 4.87 -16.49 17.04
CA LYS A 401 5.38 -16.24 18.41
C LYS A 401 6.87 -15.86 18.47
N PHE A 402 7.66 -16.17 17.44
CA PHE A 402 9.06 -15.74 17.38
C PHE A 402 9.22 -14.32 16.83
N LYS A 403 8.18 -13.75 16.19
CA LYS A 403 8.16 -12.36 15.75
C LYS A 403 7.84 -11.41 16.90
N VAL A 404 7.01 -11.85 17.86
CA VAL A 404 6.66 -11.08 19.07
C VAL A 404 6.74 -11.94 20.31
N PHE A 405 7.57 -11.55 21.27
CA PHE A 405 7.77 -12.27 22.53
C PHE A 405 7.75 -11.29 23.71
N ASN A 406 6.93 -11.57 24.74
CA ASN A 406 6.78 -10.71 25.93
C ASN A 406 6.56 -9.21 25.61
N GLY A 407 5.76 -8.91 24.60
CA GLY A 407 5.47 -7.54 24.15
C GLY A 407 6.60 -6.88 23.35
N ILE A 408 7.71 -7.59 23.09
CA ILE A 408 8.81 -7.11 22.26
C ILE A 408 8.55 -7.49 20.81
N GLU A 409 8.33 -6.48 19.97
CA GLU A 409 8.20 -6.62 18.51
C GLU A 409 9.53 -6.94 17.84
N LYS A 410 9.45 -7.60 16.67
CA LYS A 410 10.61 -8.05 15.88
C LYS A 410 11.60 -8.90 16.69
N TYR A 411 11.10 -9.72 17.61
CA TYR A 411 11.93 -10.41 18.59
C TYR A 411 13.04 -11.25 17.93
N VAL A 412 12.71 -12.10 16.96
CA VAL A 412 13.70 -12.90 16.21
C VAL A 412 14.74 -12.04 15.49
N LEU A 413 14.34 -10.87 14.95
CA LEU A 413 15.27 -9.96 14.28
C LEU A 413 16.20 -9.26 15.28
N ARG A 414 15.70 -8.94 16.49
CA ARG A 414 16.54 -8.45 17.59
C ARG A 414 17.57 -9.49 18.01
N LYS A 415 17.20 -10.78 18.04
CA LYS A 415 18.15 -11.88 18.30
C LYS A 415 19.24 -12.00 17.24
N VAL A 416 18.91 -11.77 15.97
CA VAL A 416 19.94 -11.65 14.93
C VAL A 416 20.87 -10.47 15.23
N ALA A 417 20.33 -9.28 15.52
CA ALA A 417 21.15 -8.11 15.85
C ALA A 417 22.01 -8.27 17.12
N GLU A 418 21.49 -8.92 18.16
CA GLU A 418 22.25 -9.29 19.37
C GLU A 418 23.45 -10.19 19.02
N SER A 419 23.25 -11.19 18.14
CA SER A 419 24.35 -12.06 17.70
C SER A 419 25.46 -11.32 16.94
N LYS A 420 25.14 -10.14 16.39
CA LYS A 420 26.08 -9.23 15.72
C LYS A 420 26.60 -8.11 16.63
N LYS A 421 26.28 -8.16 17.92
CA LYS A 421 26.67 -7.17 18.95
C LYS A 421 26.20 -5.75 18.63
N LEU A 422 25.06 -5.60 17.96
CA LEU A 422 24.51 -4.29 17.60
C LEU A 422 23.65 -3.74 18.74
N SER A 423 24.00 -2.56 19.27
CA SER A 423 23.21 -1.92 20.35
C SER A 423 21.78 -1.59 19.92
N SER A 424 21.54 -1.43 18.61
CA SER A 424 20.21 -1.21 18.02
C SER A 424 19.21 -2.33 18.31
N ALA A 425 19.68 -3.52 18.72
CA ALA A 425 18.82 -4.61 19.17
C ALA A 425 17.92 -4.22 20.35
N PHE A 426 18.33 -3.25 21.17
CA PHE A 426 17.61 -2.81 22.37
C PHE A 426 16.87 -1.48 22.18
N ILE A 427 16.99 -0.87 21.00
CA ILE A 427 16.36 0.43 20.73
C ILE A 427 14.88 0.24 20.42
N LYS A 428 14.06 1.06 21.08
CA LYS A 428 12.63 1.16 20.78
C LYS A 428 12.42 1.90 19.46
N LYS A 429 11.47 1.43 18.67
CA LYS A 429 11.16 2.00 17.36
C LYS A 429 10.49 3.37 17.51
N THR A 430 10.87 4.29 16.62
CA THR A 430 10.16 5.55 16.35
C THR A 430 9.85 5.57 14.86
N ALA A 431 8.61 5.86 14.49
CA ALA A 431 8.24 5.94 13.07
C ALA A 431 8.76 7.25 12.45
N ALA A 432 9.26 7.18 11.21
CA ALA A 432 10.02 8.26 10.57
C ALA A 432 9.26 9.60 10.54
N GLN A 433 7.93 9.57 10.34
CA GLN A 433 7.11 10.78 10.30
C GLN A 433 7.14 11.60 11.60
N TYR A 434 7.44 10.96 12.73
CA TYR A 434 7.58 11.60 14.04
C TYR A 434 9.05 11.89 14.35
N GLY A 435 9.94 10.91 14.16
CA GLY A 435 11.34 11.01 14.56
C GLY A 435 12.12 12.10 13.81
N GLY A 436 11.75 12.39 12.55
CA GLY A 436 12.33 13.48 11.76
C GLY A 436 11.58 14.82 11.83
N ASN A 437 10.59 14.97 12.71
CA ASN A 437 9.70 16.15 12.80
C ASN A 437 8.85 16.45 11.53
N PHE A 438 8.73 15.52 10.57
CA PHE A 438 8.04 15.76 9.30
C PHE A 438 6.54 16.05 9.45
N LEU A 439 5.81 15.23 10.20
CA LEU A 439 4.37 15.44 10.39
C LEU A 439 4.09 16.76 11.12
N LYS A 440 4.95 17.11 12.09
CA LYS A 440 4.86 18.37 12.83
C LYS A 440 5.08 19.57 11.89
N ALA A 441 6.08 19.48 11.01
CA ALA A 441 6.38 20.48 9.98
C ALA A 441 5.20 20.70 9.03
N ILE A 442 4.63 19.62 8.50
CA ILE A 442 3.50 19.68 7.57
C ILE A 442 2.29 20.36 8.23
N LYS A 443 1.92 19.97 9.46
CA LYS A 443 0.81 20.59 10.19
C LYS A 443 1.05 22.08 10.45
N PHE A 444 2.29 22.44 10.78
CA PHE A 444 2.67 23.84 10.99
C PHE A 444 2.54 24.67 9.71
N VAL A 445 3.07 24.18 8.58
CA VAL A 445 2.99 24.85 7.28
C VAL A 445 1.54 25.01 6.82
N ALA A 446 0.73 23.96 6.93
CA ALA A 446 -0.68 24.02 6.58
C ALA A 446 -1.44 25.10 7.38
N LYS A 447 -1.23 25.14 8.70
CA LYS A 447 -1.82 26.17 9.56
C LYS A 447 -1.30 27.58 9.21
N LYS A 448 0.00 27.75 8.99
CA LYS A 448 0.62 29.03 8.59
C LYS A 448 0.00 29.58 7.30
N LYS A 449 -0.38 28.70 6.37
CA LYS A 449 -1.05 29.04 5.11
C LYS A 449 -2.56 29.21 5.19
N GLY A 450 -3.16 29.08 6.38
CA GLY A 450 -4.60 29.28 6.58
C GLY A 450 -5.49 28.08 6.20
N PHE A 451 -4.91 26.89 5.96
CA PHE A 451 -5.71 25.69 5.72
C PHE A 451 -6.27 25.12 7.03
N LYS A 452 -7.48 24.54 6.97
CA LYS A 452 -8.11 23.92 8.16
C LYS A 452 -7.41 22.63 8.55
N SER A 453 -6.77 21.96 7.60
CA SER A 453 -6.01 20.74 7.84
C SER A 453 -4.83 20.57 6.88
N ALA A 454 -3.86 19.74 7.29
CA ALA A 454 -2.76 19.32 6.42
C ALA A 454 -3.23 18.57 5.16
N ALA A 455 -4.34 17.84 5.25
CA ALA A 455 -4.89 17.11 4.12
C ALA A 455 -5.48 18.07 3.07
N GLU A 456 -6.15 19.14 3.51
CA GLU A 456 -6.66 20.21 2.64
C GLU A 456 -5.51 20.99 1.97
N PHE A 457 -4.42 21.26 2.70
CA PHE A 457 -3.22 21.85 2.12
C PHE A 457 -2.69 21.03 0.94
N TYR A 458 -2.55 19.70 1.08
CA TYR A 458 -2.08 18.88 -0.03
C TYR A 458 -3.14 18.67 -1.12
N GLU A 459 -4.42 18.58 -0.78
CA GLU A 459 -5.51 18.53 -1.76
C GLU A 459 -5.47 19.77 -2.68
N SER A 460 -5.14 20.95 -2.15
CA SER A 460 -4.97 22.16 -2.96
C SER A 460 -3.82 22.08 -3.98
N ILE A 461 -2.87 21.15 -3.79
CA ILE A 461 -1.70 20.97 -4.64
C ILE A 461 -1.94 19.89 -5.71
N VAL A 462 -2.52 18.75 -5.31
CA VAL A 462 -2.62 17.55 -6.17
C VAL A 462 -4.04 17.01 -6.36
N GLY A 463 -5.04 17.63 -5.76
CA GLY A 463 -6.42 17.14 -5.77
C GLY A 463 -6.62 15.95 -4.82
N LYS A 464 -7.71 15.21 -5.04
CA LYS A 464 -8.08 14.03 -4.25
C LYS A 464 -7.21 12.81 -4.58
N ASP A 465 -7.11 11.89 -3.63
CA ASP A 465 -6.40 10.61 -3.75
C ASP A 465 -7.24 9.58 -4.56
N LEU A 466 -6.90 8.29 -4.45
CA LEU A 466 -7.53 7.17 -5.13
C LEU A 466 -9.06 7.24 -5.16
N ARG A 467 -9.64 6.79 -6.28
CA ARG A 467 -11.08 6.58 -6.41
C ARG A 467 -11.49 5.33 -5.66
N ILE A 468 -12.44 5.46 -4.74
CA ILE A 468 -12.82 4.35 -3.87
C ILE A 468 -14.33 4.11 -3.80
N GLY A 469 -14.70 2.84 -3.66
CA GLY A 469 -16.01 2.43 -3.18
C GLY A 469 -15.93 2.12 -1.68
N VAL A 470 -16.96 2.37 -0.90
CA VAL A 470 -16.94 2.08 0.55
C VAL A 470 -18.01 1.04 0.86
N LEU A 471 -17.62 -0.08 1.48
CA LEU A 471 -18.54 -1.06 2.03
C LEU A 471 -19.36 -0.39 3.13
N PHE A 472 -20.68 -0.36 2.92
CA PHE A 472 -21.57 0.51 3.68
C PHE A 472 -22.75 -0.27 4.24
N SER A 473 -22.79 -0.33 5.58
CA SER A 473 -23.86 -0.99 6.33
C SER A 473 -24.88 0.00 6.91
N GLY A 474 -24.59 1.30 6.89
CA GLY A 474 -25.41 2.32 7.54
C GLY A 474 -25.25 2.38 9.07
N GLY A 475 -24.47 1.46 9.65
CA GLY A 475 -24.10 1.47 11.05
C GLY A 475 -22.89 2.35 11.34
N LYS A 476 -22.55 2.43 12.63
CA LYS A 476 -21.50 3.31 13.17
C LYS A 476 -20.13 3.11 12.52
N ASP A 477 -19.74 1.86 12.25
CA ASP A 477 -18.38 1.52 11.82
C ASP A 477 -18.17 1.88 10.35
N SER A 478 -19.14 1.57 9.49
CA SER A 478 -19.07 1.94 8.08
C SER A 478 -19.21 3.44 7.85
N CYS A 479 -20.03 4.14 8.65
CA CYS A 479 -20.12 5.60 8.59
C CYS A 479 -18.84 6.29 9.08
N LEU A 480 -18.24 5.82 10.17
CA LEU A 480 -16.97 6.38 10.65
C LEU A 480 -15.83 6.07 9.69
N ALA A 481 -15.79 4.86 9.10
CA ALA A 481 -14.78 4.53 8.10
C ALA A 481 -14.89 5.41 6.85
N LEU A 482 -16.11 5.66 6.36
CA LEU A 482 -16.36 6.63 5.28
C LEU A 482 -15.82 8.02 5.65
N TRP A 483 -16.12 8.51 6.86
CA TRP A 483 -15.65 9.82 7.33
C TRP A 483 -14.13 9.91 7.39
N GLU A 484 -13.46 8.89 7.91
CA GLU A 484 -11.99 8.82 7.96
C GLU A 484 -11.36 8.84 6.56
N LEU A 485 -11.95 8.11 5.61
CA LEU A 485 -11.46 8.09 4.23
C LEU A 485 -11.66 9.45 3.54
N GLN A 486 -12.79 10.13 3.79
CA GLN A 486 -13.04 11.48 3.28
C GLN A 486 -12.07 12.52 3.89
N LYS A 487 -11.76 12.43 5.20
CA LYS A 487 -10.75 13.29 5.84
C LYS A 487 -9.35 13.09 5.26
N GLN A 488 -9.04 11.87 4.83
CA GLN A 488 -7.80 11.54 4.11
C GLN A 488 -7.83 11.92 2.62
N LYS A 489 -8.92 12.57 2.16
CA LYS A 489 -9.11 13.09 0.80
C LYS A 489 -9.14 12.03 -0.28
N TYR A 490 -9.56 10.81 0.05
CA TYR A 490 -9.92 9.82 -0.97
C TYR A 490 -11.15 10.26 -1.77
N ASP A 491 -11.16 9.95 -3.07
CA ASP A 491 -12.25 10.28 -3.99
C ASP A 491 -13.35 9.20 -3.91
N VAL A 492 -14.20 9.29 -2.89
CA VAL A 492 -15.32 8.35 -2.68
C VAL A 492 -16.34 8.49 -3.82
N LYS A 493 -16.48 7.45 -4.63
CA LYS A 493 -17.39 7.43 -5.79
C LYS A 493 -18.73 6.78 -5.51
N CYS A 494 -18.74 5.73 -4.70
CA CYS A 494 -19.96 4.98 -4.42
C CYS A 494 -19.92 4.30 -3.03
N LEU A 495 -21.11 4.06 -2.50
CA LEU A 495 -21.35 3.15 -1.39
C LEU A 495 -21.69 1.76 -1.94
N LEU A 496 -21.22 0.72 -1.28
CA LEU A 496 -21.38 -0.66 -1.67
C LEU A 496 -22.10 -1.41 -0.54
N ALA A 497 -23.32 -1.86 -0.79
CA ALA A 497 -24.09 -2.63 0.18
C ALA A 497 -24.49 -3.99 -0.40
N VAL A 498 -24.32 -5.04 0.41
CA VAL A 498 -24.89 -6.36 0.13
C VAL A 498 -26.03 -6.59 1.13
N LEU A 499 -27.23 -6.84 0.62
CA LEU A 499 -28.42 -7.09 1.44
C LEU A 499 -28.68 -8.59 1.50
N SER A 500 -28.61 -9.17 2.68
CA SER A 500 -28.93 -10.58 2.89
C SER A 500 -30.42 -10.77 3.18
N GLU A 501 -31.05 -11.70 2.48
CA GLU A 501 -32.41 -12.19 2.78
C GLU A 501 -32.41 -13.09 4.03
N ASN A 502 -31.23 -13.56 4.47
CA ASN A 502 -31.07 -14.33 5.70
C ASN A 502 -30.72 -13.40 6.88
N PRO A 503 -31.58 -13.31 7.92
CA PRO A 503 -31.29 -12.51 9.11
C PRO A 503 -30.12 -13.05 9.96
N HIS A 504 -29.66 -14.29 9.69
CA HIS A 504 -28.50 -14.93 10.31
C HIS A 504 -27.29 -15.05 9.36
N SER A 505 -27.15 -14.15 8.39
CA SER A 505 -25.98 -14.15 7.49
C SER A 505 -24.66 -14.14 8.26
N TYR A 506 -23.68 -14.90 7.74
CA TYR A 506 -22.34 -15.00 8.34
C TYR A 506 -21.48 -13.75 8.11
N MET A 507 -21.93 -12.81 7.25
CA MET A 507 -21.16 -11.63 6.86
C MET A 507 -21.93 -10.30 6.97
N TYR A 508 -23.25 -10.31 6.83
CA TYR A 508 -24.06 -9.08 6.75
C TYR A 508 -25.19 -9.08 7.77
N HIS A 509 -25.38 -7.95 8.45
CA HIS A 509 -26.54 -7.74 9.31
C HIS A 509 -27.79 -7.45 8.46
N PRO A 510 -29.01 -7.73 8.93
CA PRO A 510 -30.22 -7.35 8.24
C PRO A 510 -30.37 -5.83 8.25
N ILE A 511 -30.01 -5.19 7.13
CA ILE A 511 -30.06 -3.74 6.99
C ILE A 511 -31.36 -3.34 6.28
N ASP A 512 -32.06 -2.35 6.84
CA ASP A 512 -33.20 -1.74 6.18
C ASP A 512 -32.76 -0.98 4.91
N LYS A 513 -33.20 -1.48 3.75
CA LYS A 513 -32.88 -0.90 2.45
C LYS A 513 -33.28 0.58 2.34
N LYS A 514 -34.45 0.96 2.86
CA LYS A 514 -34.94 2.34 2.81
C LYS A 514 -34.07 3.27 3.66
N LEU A 515 -33.61 2.79 4.82
CA LEU A 515 -32.67 3.56 5.65
C LEU A 515 -31.36 3.80 4.91
N LEU A 516 -30.77 2.77 4.30
CA LEU A 516 -29.55 2.90 3.50
C LEU A 516 -29.71 3.90 2.34
N GLU A 517 -30.82 3.81 1.60
CA GLU A 517 -31.11 4.74 0.50
C GLU A 517 -31.23 6.19 1.00
N LYS A 518 -31.86 6.41 2.16
CA LYS A 518 -31.93 7.73 2.80
C LYS A 518 -30.55 8.22 3.25
N GLN A 519 -29.72 7.35 3.82
CA GLN A 519 -28.34 7.67 4.20
C GLN A 519 -27.50 8.06 2.99
N ALA A 520 -27.53 7.24 1.93
CA ALA A 520 -26.82 7.52 0.68
C ALA A 520 -27.25 8.86 0.06
N LYS A 521 -28.56 9.15 0.06
CA LYS A 521 -29.11 10.43 -0.40
C LYS A 521 -28.60 11.61 0.43
N SER A 522 -28.62 11.50 1.77
CA SER A 522 -28.12 12.56 2.65
C SER A 522 -26.61 12.78 2.50
N LEU A 523 -25.84 11.72 2.33
CA LEU A 523 -24.40 11.79 2.03
C LEU A 523 -24.12 12.36 0.62
N GLY A 524 -25.10 12.28 -0.30
CA GLY A 524 -24.95 12.65 -1.69
C GLY A 524 -23.99 11.74 -2.45
N ILE A 525 -23.95 10.45 -2.10
CA ILE A 525 -23.07 9.44 -2.70
C ILE A 525 -23.95 8.34 -3.31
N GLU A 526 -23.61 7.89 -4.52
CA GLU A 526 -24.37 6.84 -5.19
C GLU A 526 -24.24 5.50 -4.47
N LEU A 527 -25.36 4.80 -4.26
CA LEU A 527 -25.40 3.51 -3.58
C LEU A 527 -25.59 2.39 -4.61
N LEU A 528 -24.65 1.45 -4.64
CA LEU A 528 -24.80 0.18 -5.35
C LEU A 528 -25.22 -0.91 -4.37
N ILE A 529 -26.32 -1.59 -4.69
CA ILE A 529 -26.89 -2.66 -3.88
C ILE A 529 -26.85 -3.98 -4.66
N LYS A 530 -26.47 -5.07 -3.99
CA LYS A 530 -26.65 -6.44 -4.47
C LYS A 530 -27.39 -7.26 -3.40
N SER A 531 -28.40 -8.03 -3.78
CA SER A 531 -29.07 -8.96 -2.86
C SER A 531 -28.39 -10.32 -2.82
N THR A 532 -28.46 -11.01 -1.69
CA THR A 532 -27.95 -12.37 -1.49
C THR A 532 -28.91 -13.22 -0.68
N LYS A 533 -28.92 -14.54 -0.92
CA LYS A 533 -29.69 -15.52 -0.14
C LYS A 533 -29.10 -15.84 1.23
N GLY A 534 -27.91 -15.34 1.56
CA GLY A 534 -27.29 -15.63 2.85
C GLY A 534 -26.47 -16.90 2.91
N GLU A 535 -26.18 -17.51 1.76
CA GLU A 535 -25.47 -18.78 1.68
C GLU A 535 -23.94 -18.55 1.70
N LYS A 536 -23.26 -19.26 2.61
CA LYS A 536 -21.80 -19.23 2.76
C LYS A 536 -21.14 -19.47 1.39
N GLU A 537 -20.12 -18.67 1.07
CA GLU A 537 -19.41 -18.62 -0.22
C GLU A 537 -20.17 -18.01 -1.42
N LYS A 538 -21.51 -18.08 -1.49
CA LYS A 538 -22.27 -17.34 -2.52
C LYS A 538 -22.25 -15.84 -2.23
N GLU A 539 -22.40 -15.44 -0.97
CA GLU A 539 -22.27 -14.05 -0.48
C GLU A 539 -20.95 -13.38 -0.91
N LEU A 540 -19.86 -14.16 -0.96
CA LEU A 540 -18.55 -13.68 -1.38
C LEU A 540 -18.49 -13.41 -2.89
N LYS A 541 -19.17 -14.23 -3.69
CA LYS A 541 -19.25 -14.01 -5.15
C LYS A 541 -20.07 -12.77 -5.49
N GLU A 542 -21.14 -12.52 -4.75
CA GLU A 542 -21.97 -11.32 -4.95
C GLU A 542 -21.21 -10.05 -4.56
N LEU A 543 -20.45 -10.08 -3.46
CA LEU A 543 -19.55 -8.99 -3.09
C LEU A 543 -18.47 -8.76 -4.15
N GLU A 544 -17.86 -9.83 -4.68
CA GLU A 544 -16.89 -9.76 -5.77
C GLU A 544 -17.50 -9.09 -7.01
N GLU A 545 -18.71 -9.49 -7.42
CA GLU A 545 -19.40 -8.90 -8.56
C GLU A 545 -19.76 -7.43 -8.34
N LEU A 546 -20.17 -7.07 -7.11
CA LEU A 546 -20.47 -5.70 -6.72
C LEU A 546 -19.23 -4.80 -6.82
N ILE A 547 -18.08 -5.26 -6.31
CA ILE A 547 -16.81 -4.55 -6.42
C ILE A 547 -16.36 -4.45 -7.89
N ARG A 548 -16.51 -5.52 -8.68
CA ARG A 548 -16.24 -5.48 -10.14
C ARG A 548 -17.13 -4.48 -10.86
N THR A 549 -18.37 -4.32 -10.43
CA THR A 549 -19.31 -3.35 -11.00
C THR A 549 -18.91 -1.92 -10.64
N ALA A 550 -18.54 -1.65 -9.39
CA ALA A 550 -17.99 -0.36 -8.99
C ALA A 550 -16.69 -0.02 -9.75
N LYS A 551 -15.79 -1.00 -9.93
CA LYS A 551 -14.58 -0.84 -10.74
C LYS A 551 -14.92 -0.48 -12.19
N ARG A 552 -15.87 -1.15 -12.83
CA ARG A 552 -16.29 -0.84 -14.21
C ARG A 552 -17.00 0.50 -14.35
N LYS A 553 -17.92 0.82 -13.43
CA LYS A 553 -18.80 2.00 -13.54
C LYS A 553 -18.12 3.29 -13.09
N PHE A 554 -17.32 3.24 -12.03
CA PHE A 554 -16.74 4.42 -11.39
C PHE A 554 -15.21 4.45 -11.42
N ASN A 555 -14.57 3.43 -12.01
CA ASN A 555 -13.13 3.23 -11.95
C ASN A 555 -12.58 3.27 -10.52
N VAL A 556 -13.21 2.49 -9.65
CA VAL A 556 -12.74 2.30 -8.29
C VAL A 556 -11.41 1.54 -8.30
N GLU A 557 -10.40 2.15 -7.70
CA GLU A 557 -9.05 1.59 -7.50
C GLU A 557 -8.91 0.91 -6.13
N GLY A 558 -9.80 1.23 -5.18
CA GLY A 558 -9.79 0.65 -3.84
C GLY A 558 -11.14 0.57 -3.15
N VAL A 559 -11.25 -0.31 -2.16
CA VAL A 559 -12.47 -0.52 -1.38
C VAL A 559 -12.22 -0.18 0.09
N GLY A 560 -12.98 0.77 0.61
CA GLY A 560 -13.03 1.12 2.02
C GLY A 560 -13.87 0.14 2.83
N CYS A 561 -13.40 -0.27 4.01
CA CYS A 561 -14.12 -1.17 4.90
C CYS A 561 -14.17 -0.64 6.34
N GLY A 562 -15.31 -0.84 7.01
CA GLY A 562 -15.52 -0.52 8.42
C GLY A 562 -15.03 -1.57 9.41
N ALA A 563 -14.30 -2.61 8.98
CA ALA A 563 -13.83 -3.65 9.88
C ALA A 563 -12.88 -3.08 10.96
N ILE A 564 -13.18 -3.38 12.22
CA ILE A 564 -12.41 -2.91 13.37
C ILE A 564 -11.42 -3.99 13.82
N TRP A 565 -11.92 -5.21 14.07
CA TRP A 565 -11.10 -6.31 14.62
C TRP A 565 -11.36 -7.71 14.04
N SER A 566 -12.49 -7.93 13.35
CA SER A 566 -12.80 -9.24 12.74
C SER A 566 -11.80 -9.63 11.62
N SER A 567 -10.86 -10.52 11.96
CA SER A 567 -9.90 -11.08 10.99
C SER A 567 -10.61 -11.91 9.92
N TYR A 568 -11.77 -12.51 10.25
CA TYR A 568 -12.57 -13.29 9.33
C TYR A 568 -13.14 -12.45 8.18
N GLN A 569 -13.80 -11.33 8.52
CA GLN A 569 -14.36 -10.41 7.51
C GLN A 569 -13.23 -9.79 6.67
N ARG A 570 -12.16 -9.34 7.33
CA ARG A 570 -11.02 -8.69 6.66
C ARG A 570 -10.34 -9.62 5.64
N ASN A 571 -10.00 -10.84 6.04
CA ASN A 571 -9.28 -11.77 5.16
C ASN A 571 -10.07 -12.08 3.88
N ARG A 572 -11.39 -12.22 3.99
CA ARG A 572 -12.28 -12.47 2.84
C ARG A 572 -12.35 -11.28 1.89
N ILE A 573 -12.43 -10.07 2.43
CA ILE A 573 -12.39 -8.84 1.63
C ILE A 573 -11.03 -8.70 0.95
N ASP A 574 -9.93 -8.97 1.65
CA ASP A 574 -8.57 -8.97 1.09
C ASP A 574 -8.46 -9.99 -0.06
N GLU A 575 -8.98 -11.21 0.09
CA GLU A 575 -8.98 -12.22 -0.96
C GLU A 575 -9.79 -11.81 -2.20
N ILE A 576 -10.97 -11.22 -2.01
CA ILE A 576 -11.80 -10.70 -3.10
C ILE A 576 -11.09 -9.54 -3.79
N ALA A 577 -10.56 -8.59 -3.03
CA ALA A 577 -9.85 -7.43 -3.56
C ALA A 577 -8.62 -7.85 -4.37
N GLU A 578 -7.86 -8.84 -3.91
CA GLU A 578 -6.77 -9.46 -4.66
C GLU A 578 -7.24 -10.14 -5.96
N LYS A 579 -8.42 -10.78 -5.98
CA LYS A 579 -9.00 -11.36 -7.21
C LYS A 579 -9.50 -10.31 -8.21
N VAL A 580 -9.99 -9.17 -7.72
CA VAL A 580 -10.52 -8.09 -8.55
C VAL A 580 -9.41 -7.11 -9.00
N GLY A 581 -8.28 -7.10 -8.28
CA GLY A 581 -7.20 -6.15 -8.47
C GLY A 581 -7.58 -4.75 -8.01
N VAL A 582 -8.04 -4.63 -6.76
CA VAL A 582 -8.29 -3.36 -6.06
C VAL A 582 -7.63 -3.37 -4.69
N THR A 583 -7.30 -2.20 -4.14
CA THR A 583 -6.68 -2.08 -2.81
C THR A 583 -7.73 -2.01 -1.71
N VAL A 584 -7.54 -2.71 -0.60
CA VAL A 584 -8.42 -2.59 0.59
C VAL A 584 -7.92 -1.47 1.50
N LEU A 585 -8.83 -0.58 1.92
CA LEU A 585 -8.57 0.52 2.85
C LEU A 585 -9.40 0.32 4.12
N ASP A 586 -8.72 0.17 5.26
CA ASP A 586 -9.31 -0.23 6.54
C ASP A 586 -8.92 0.76 7.65
N PRO A 587 -9.51 1.99 7.64
CA PRO A 587 -9.08 3.09 8.50
C PRO A 587 -9.32 2.83 10.00
N LEU A 588 -10.23 1.92 10.34
CA LEU A 588 -10.57 1.59 11.74
C LEU A 588 -9.81 0.37 12.28
N TRP A 589 -9.06 -0.32 11.42
CA TRP A 589 -8.45 -1.59 11.76
C TRP A 589 -7.44 -1.50 12.90
N HIS A 590 -7.62 -2.35 13.92
CA HIS A 590 -6.88 -2.37 15.18
C HIS A 590 -6.85 -1.05 15.95
N ARG A 591 -7.84 -0.18 15.74
CA ARG A 591 -8.05 0.94 16.67
C ARG A 591 -8.65 0.41 17.97
N LYS A 592 -8.35 1.09 19.07
CA LYS A 592 -8.98 0.79 20.36
C LYS A 592 -10.48 1.08 20.26
N GLN A 593 -11.31 0.13 20.66
CA GLN A 593 -12.78 0.16 20.52
C GLN A 593 -13.39 1.35 21.27
N SER A 594 -12.87 1.65 22.46
CA SER A 594 -13.27 2.83 23.23
C SER A 594 -13.04 4.14 22.46
N ASP A 595 -11.94 4.22 21.70
CA ASP A 595 -11.59 5.43 20.96
C ASP A 595 -12.50 5.64 19.74
N ILE A 596 -13.05 4.55 19.19
CA ILE A 596 -14.01 4.60 18.08
C ILE A 596 -15.32 5.25 18.57
N ILE A 597 -15.87 4.77 19.69
CA ILE A 597 -17.11 5.33 20.26
C ILE A 597 -16.90 6.77 20.73
N ASN A 598 -15.79 7.03 21.43
CA ASN A 598 -15.41 8.39 21.82
C ASN A 598 -15.35 9.33 20.60
N GLN A 599 -14.73 8.87 19.50
CA GLN A 599 -14.63 9.69 18.30
C GLN A 599 -16.00 9.96 17.66
N LEU A 600 -16.89 8.97 17.56
CA LEU A 600 -18.24 9.17 17.01
C LEU A 600 -18.96 10.30 17.75
N ILE A 601 -18.91 10.29 19.08
CA ILE A 601 -19.52 11.32 19.92
C ILE A 601 -18.87 12.68 19.67
N ARG A 602 -17.53 12.75 19.66
CA ARG A 602 -16.77 14.01 19.48
C ARG A 602 -16.93 14.64 18.10
N GLU A 603 -17.05 13.82 17.06
CA GLU A 603 -17.24 14.28 15.69
C GLU A 603 -18.71 14.62 15.39
N GLY A 604 -19.61 14.44 16.37
CA GLY A 604 -21.00 14.87 16.28
C GLY A 604 -21.93 13.90 15.55
N PHE A 605 -21.59 12.61 15.48
CA PHE A 605 -22.49 11.61 14.90
C PHE A 605 -23.74 11.41 15.76
N GLU A 606 -24.88 11.25 15.11
CA GLU A 606 -26.11 10.78 15.74
C GLU A 606 -26.30 9.29 15.46
N VAL A 607 -25.70 8.47 16.32
CA VAL A 607 -25.79 7.01 16.27
C VAL A 607 -26.82 6.53 17.27
N ILE A 608 -27.76 5.69 16.86
CA ILE A 608 -28.74 5.05 17.75
C ILE A 608 -28.52 3.54 17.83
N LEU A 609 -28.93 2.93 18.95
CA LEU A 609 -29.00 1.48 19.08
C LEU A 609 -30.19 0.92 18.30
N SER A 610 -29.92 0.16 17.23
CA SER A 610 -30.95 -0.49 16.41
C SER A 610 -31.25 -1.92 16.84
N ARG A 611 -30.30 -2.60 17.49
CA ARG A 611 -30.46 -3.91 18.12
C ARG A 611 -29.67 -3.94 19.42
N VAL A 612 -30.17 -4.66 20.41
CA VAL A 612 -29.43 -5.03 21.62
C VAL A 612 -29.50 -6.55 21.76
N SER A 613 -28.42 -7.19 22.21
CA SER A 613 -28.32 -8.65 22.31
C SER A 613 -27.35 -9.09 23.41
N SER A 614 -27.15 -8.28 24.45
CA SER A 614 -26.19 -8.55 25.53
C SER A 614 -26.74 -8.15 26.90
N TYR A 615 -26.31 -8.88 27.92
CA TYR A 615 -26.67 -8.62 29.31
C TYR A 615 -26.24 -7.20 29.73
N GLY A 616 -27.14 -6.48 30.39
CA GLY A 616 -26.93 -5.08 30.77
C GLY A 616 -27.47 -4.06 29.75
N LEU A 617 -27.92 -4.51 28.57
CA LEU A 617 -28.73 -3.71 27.65
C LEU A 617 -30.16 -4.21 27.64
N SER A 618 -31.14 -3.30 27.60
CA SER A 618 -32.56 -3.65 27.66
C SER A 618 -33.40 -2.92 26.60
N ALA A 619 -34.70 -3.19 26.61
CA ALA A 619 -35.69 -2.49 25.78
C ALA A 619 -35.62 -0.96 25.91
N GLU A 620 -35.21 -0.44 27.07
CA GLU A 620 -35.06 1.00 27.29
C GLU A 620 -33.92 1.59 26.45
N ASP A 621 -32.86 0.83 26.22
CA ASP A 621 -31.68 1.29 25.48
C ASP A 621 -31.91 1.31 23.97
N LEU A 622 -32.84 0.50 23.45
CA LEU A 622 -33.22 0.54 22.04
C LEU A 622 -33.68 1.93 21.61
N GLY A 623 -33.11 2.43 20.51
CA GLY A 623 -33.35 3.76 19.98
C GLY A 623 -32.66 4.90 20.73
N LYS A 624 -31.98 4.64 21.86
CA LYS A 624 -31.16 5.68 22.52
C LYS A 624 -29.97 6.05 21.64
N LYS A 625 -29.62 7.34 21.68
CA LYS A 625 -28.40 7.86 21.06
C LYS A 625 -27.19 7.37 21.86
N ILE A 626 -26.12 7.00 21.16
CA ILE A 626 -24.81 6.79 21.75
C ILE A 626 -24.23 8.16 22.11
N ASP A 627 -24.37 8.52 23.38
CA ASP A 627 -23.84 9.73 24.00
C ASP A 627 -22.82 9.38 25.10
N TRP A 628 -22.34 10.40 25.82
CA TRP A 628 -21.37 10.20 26.90
C TRP A 628 -21.90 9.35 28.06
N ASN A 629 -23.22 9.33 28.29
CA ASN A 629 -23.81 8.53 29.36
C ASN A 629 -23.85 7.05 28.96
N LEU A 630 -24.31 6.76 27.75
CA LEU A 630 -24.33 5.40 27.23
C LEU A 630 -22.91 4.86 27.03
N TYR A 631 -21.95 5.69 26.62
CA TYR A 631 -20.54 5.32 26.56
C TYR A 631 -19.95 4.95 27.92
N LYS A 632 -20.26 5.70 28.99
CA LYS A 632 -19.86 5.34 30.36
C LYS A 632 -20.46 3.99 30.79
N LYS A 633 -21.73 3.74 30.42
CA LYS A 633 -22.38 2.44 30.65
C LYS A 633 -21.62 1.31 29.93
N PHE A 634 -21.23 1.48 28.66
CA PHE A 634 -20.44 0.48 27.95
C PHE A 634 -19.09 0.19 28.61
N LEU A 635 -18.38 1.21 29.09
CA LEU A 635 -17.11 1.02 29.81
C LEU A 635 -17.29 0.26 31.13
N ALA A 636 -18.41 0.46 31.83
CA ALA A 636 -18.73 -0.33 33.02
C ALA A 636 -19.01 -1.79 32.65
N LEU A 637 -19.82 -2.03 31.61
CA LEU A 637 -20.10 -3.38 31.12
C LEU A 637 -18.84 -4.10 30.61
N GLU A 638 -17.89 -3.38 29.99
CA GLU A 638 -16.61 -3.94 29.54
C GLU A 638 -15.82 -4.48 30.74
N LYS A 639 -15.77 -3.70 31.83
CA LYS A 639 -15.09 -4.06 33.07
C LYS A 639 -15.75 -5.25 33.77
N ASP A 640 -17.08 -5.25 33.84
CA ASP A 640 -17.83 -6.19 34.68
C ASP A 640 -18.15 -7.50 33.96
N PHE A 641 -18.33 -7.47 32.64
CA PHE A 641 -18.83 -8.60 31.84
C PHE A 641 -18.02 -8.88 30.56
N GLY A 642 -16.91 -8.17 30.31
CA GLY A 642 -16.13 -8.32 29.08
C GLY A 642 -16.87 -7.83 27.82
N PHE A 643 -17.86 -6.95 27.98
CA PHE A 643 -18.62 -6.33 26.90
C PHE A 643 -17.72 -5.60 25.91
N ASN A 644 -17.88 -5.85 24.61
CA ASN A 644 -17.16 -5.08 23.60
C ASN A 644 -17.77 -3.68 23.47
N VAL A 645 -17.03 -2.64 23.87
CA VAL A 645 -17.50 -1.25 23.80
C VAL A 645 -17.95 -0.83 22.40
N ALA A 646 -17.32 -1.37 21.35
CA ALA A 646 -17.70 -1.13 19.96
C ALA A 646 -18.73 -2.13 19.41
N GLY A 647 -19.30 -3.02 20.21
CA GLY A 647 -20.34 -3.97 19.79
C GLY A 647 -19.88 -5.03 18.78
N GLU A 648 -18.58 -5.25 18.62
CA GLU A 648 -18.03 -6.24 17.65
C GLU A 648 -18.35 -7.69 18.03
N GLY A 649 -18.71 -7.96 19.29
CA GLY A 649 -19.17 -9.27 19.75
C GLY A 649 -20.64 -9.56 19.42
N GLY A 650 -21.32 -8.62 18.76
CA GLY A 650 -22.76 -8.71 18.48
C GLY A 650 -23.61 -8.20 19.64
N GLU A 651 -23.02 -7.50 20.61
CA GLU A 651 -23.74 -7.01 21.78
C GLU A 651 -24.85 -6.01 21.44
N TYR A 652 -24.63 -5.21 20.40
CA TYR A 652 -25.60 -4.28 19.86
C TYR A 652 -25.32 -3.97 18.39
N GLU A 653 -26.36 -3.58 17.66
CA GLU A 653 -26.24 -3.01 16.33
C GLU A 653 -26.65 -1.54 16.34
N THR A 654 -26.24 -0.81 15.29
CA THR A 654 -26.47 0.64 15.23
C THR A 654 -27.02 1.08 13.88
N ALA A 655 -27.77 2.18 13.94
CA ALA A 655 -28.14 2.98 12.78
C ALA A 655 -27.62 4.42 12.97
N VAL A 656 -27.02 4.99 11.93
CA VAL A 656 -26.58 6.40 11.94
C VAL A 656 -27.64 7.26 11.27
N LEU A 657 -28.15 8.25 12.00
CA LEU A 657 -29.19 9.15 11.53
C LEU A 657 -28.65 10.51 11.05
N ASP A 658 -27.48 10.90 11.55
CA ASP A 658 -26.82 12.15 11.20
C ASP A 658 -25.32 12.10 11.50
N GLY A 659 -24.56 13.02 10.93
CA GLY A 659 -23.13 13.14 11.17
C GLY A 659 -22.49 14.29 10.39
N PRO A 660 -21.18 14.54 10.59
CA PRO A 660 -20.49 15.70 10.04
C PRO A 660 -20.46 15.77 8.50
N ASN A 661 -20.66 14.64 7.82
CA ASN A 661 -20.72 14.53 6.36
C ASN A 661 -22.13 14.32 5.79
N PHE A 662 -23.16 14.31 6.64
CA PHE A 662 -24.56 14.24 6.21
C PHE A 662 -25.05 15.64 5.85
N ARG A 663 -25.79 15.77 4.74
CA ARG A 663 -26.39 17.05 4.33
C ARG A 663 -27.65 17.34 5.13
N GLU A 664 -28.38 16.30 5.51
CA GLU A 664 -29.64 16.39 6.24
C GLU A 664 -29.79 15.24 7.24
N ARG A 665 -30.32 15.55 8.42
CA ARG A 665 -30.67 14.55 9.43
C ARG A 665 -31.80 13.65 8.95
N ILE A 666 -31.62 12.34 9.13
CA ILE A 666 -32.61 11.34 8.77
C ILE A 666 -33.62 11.18 9.89
N LYS A 667 -34.91 11.31 9.55
CA LYS A 667 -36.02 11.02 10.45
C LYS A 667 -36.53 9.61 10.17
N ILE A 668 -36.62 8.80 11.22
CA ILE A 668 -37.19 7.45 11.19
C ILE A 668 -38.40 7.36 12.11
N LYS A 669 -39.38 6.53 11.72
CA LYS A 669 -40.42 6.01 12.61
C LYS A 669 -40.13 4.53 12.81
N TYR A 670 -40.28 4.03 14.03
CA TYR A 670 -39.98 2.64 14.35
C TYR A 670 -40.89 2.10 15.46
N GLU A 671 -41.02 0.78 15.50
CA GLU A 671 -41.53 0.03 16.64
C GLU A 671 -40.39 -0.75 17.31
N LYS A 672 -40.44 -0.90 18.64
CA LYS A 672 -39.52 -1.75 19.39
C LYS A 672 -40.09 -3.17 19.43
N VAL A 673 -39.31 -4.15 18.98
CA VAL A 673 -39.67 -5.56 19.04
C VAL A 673 -38.67 -6.26 19.96
N MET A 674 -39.17 -6.90 21.02
CA MET A 674 -38.36 -7.65 21.98
C MET A 674 -38.53 -9.15 21.74
N GLU A 675 -37.41 -9.87 21.64
CA GLU A 675 -37.38 -11.34 21.61
C GLU A 675 -37.33 -11.89 23.05
N ASN A 676 -36.62 -11.19 23.95
CA ASN A 676 -36.61 -11.41 25.39
C ASN A 676 -36.15 -10.13 26.12
N GLU A 677 -35.88 -10.18 27.44
CA GLU A 677 -35.51 -9.01 28.24
C GLU A 677 -34.24 -8.27 27.77
N ASN A 678 -33.27 -8.98 27.18
CA ASN A 678 -31.96 -8.45 26.79
C ASN A 678 -31.72 -8.48 25.26
N VAL A 679 -32.67 -9.02 24.49
CA VAL A 679 -32.59 -9.14 23.04
C VAL A 679 -33.79 -8.48 22.39
N GLY A 680 -33.54 -7.45 21.59
CA GLY A 680 -34.58 -6.76 20.82
C GLY A 680 -34.01 -5.87 19.73
N PHE A 681 -34.88 -5.42 18.83
CA PHE A 681 -34.51 -4.61 17.68
C PHE A 681 -35.58 -3.57 17.32
N LEU A 682 -35.16 -2.57 16.55
CA LEU A 682 -36.04 -1.56 15.96
C LEU A 682 -36.52 -2.03 14.59
N LYS A 683 -37.84 -2.06 14.39
CA LYS A 683 -38.42 -2.27 13.07
C LYS A 683 -38.88 -0.94 12.51
N ILE A 684 -38.20 -0.49 11.44
CA ILE A 684 -38.43 0.80 10.80
C ILE A 684 -39.71 0.74 9.95
N ARG A 685 -40.55 1.77 10.02
CA ARG A 685 -41.82 1.90 9.29
C ARG A 685 -41.71 2.86 8.11
#